data_AF-A0A9D0Z2I4-F1
#
_entry.id   AF-A0A9D0Z2I4-F1
#
_cell.length_a   1.000
_cell.length_b   1.000
_cell.length_c   1.000
_cell.angle_alpha   90.00
_cell.angle_beta   90.00
_cell.angle_gamma   90.00
#
_symmetry.space_group_name_H-M   'P 1'
#
loop_
_entity.id
_entity.type
_entity.pdbx_description
1 polymer ?
#
loop_
_entity_poly.entity_id
_entity_poly.type
_entity_poly.pdbx_seq_one_letter_code
_entity_poly.pdbx_strand_id
1 'polypeptide(L)'
;MSVLTDLIYGGSNAVAGLTENAVNEAIAKYGADKAIAFPDTAYYFPTIYAATGVKVKTLGDLPACVGVLKSLITNQEDLGQALNAGLATAVGAEILEGLKYVEGGNPYENESGIGFVPDPIIRSLGVPLVTGDIPGVAVVLGKAEEPEQVVKVVKDYQSKGIMTFLVGDVIEQCAQGGVKMGLELRVIPLGHDVTSVIHVVTVAIRAALIFGNVQPGDLAGLLKYTKERVPAFVNTFGAIDNVVVSAGAGAIALGFPVVVGIDLGENQVPGALESVCDHNETVKKSLELREIKIKVTELPIPVAFAAAFEGEIIRKADMHNECWSNKNPTAELVVMREMDEIEDHKITIIGPDLDEAKELALVTYVEVAGKKMQVDFESVIERKFHAWFNYMEGIMHTGQRNQVRVRVSNAAFEAGVRMKDFAEVLYVMIMNEFDAVVDKCQVTLITDATEAQKFRDEVAMPRYNQRDDRLASMTDESVDRYYTCILCQSFAPAHCCVVTPERLGLCGAVSWLDAKATNELDPNGPCQPIFKEGLIDERTGRYESVNKMVASATHGAVESVTLYSILEDPMTSCGCFECICGIEPMSNGVIIANREYAGMTPAGMTFGELASCTGGGVQTPGYMGHGRHFISSKKFCSAEGGIARIVWMPKELKDDVGERLNKTAKELYGIDNFTDMIADETVTTDCEELLNWLTEKGHPVLGMEPLM
;
A
#
# COMPACT_ATOMS: atom_id res chain seq x y z
N MET A 1 -39.56 0.57 30.42
CA MET A 1 -38.52 0.61 29.38
C MET A 1 -37.71 1.88 29.53
N SER A 2 -36.39 1.80 29.40
CA SER A 2 -35.56 3.00 29.30
C SER A 2 -35.85 3.72 27.96
N VAL A 3 -35.68 5.04 27.92
CA VAL A 3 -35.89 5.80 26.67
C VAL A 3 -34.99 5.27 25.55
N LEU A 4 -33.76 4.87 25.88
CA LEU A 4 -32.83 4.25 24.93
C LEU A 4 -33.36 2.93 24.33
N THR A 5 -33.89 2.02 25.16
CA THR A 5 -34.43 0.74 24.66
C THR A 5 -35.62 0.95 23.71
N ASP A 6 -36.47 1.94 23.98
CA ASP A 6 -37.61 2.28 23.12
C ASP A 6 -37.15 2.86 21.77
N LEU A 7 -36.11 3.70 21.77
CA LEU A 7 -35.53 4.26 20.54
C LEU A 7 -34.91 3.16 19.68
N ILE A 8 -34.14 2.24 20.27
CA ILE A 8 -33.51 1.14 19.54
C ILE A 8 -34.56 0.23 18.90
N TYR A 9 -35.54 -0.25 19.68
CA TYR A 9 -36.59 -1.11 19.14
C TYR A 9 -37.48 -0.37 18.13
N GLY A 10 -37.77 0.91 18.36
CA GLY A 10 -38.49 1.74 17.41
C GLY A 10 -37.78 1.80 16.05
N GLY A 11 -36.47 1.99 16.05
CA GLY A 11 -35.63 1.97 14.86
C GLY A 11 -35.58 0.59 14.19
N SER A 12 -35.32 -0.48 14.96
CA SER A 12 -35.23 -1.84 14.42
C SER A 12 -36.54 -2.29 13.78
N ASN A 13 -37.68 -2.01 14.41
CA ASN A 13 -38.99 -2.34 13.84
C ASN A 13 -39.28 -1.53 12.57
N ALA A 14 -38.89 -0.25 12.52
CA ALA A 14 -39.04 0.57 11.33
C ALA A 14 -38.22 0.00 10.16
N VAL A 15 -36.95 -0.31 10.39
CA VAL A 15 -36.08 -0.93 9.37
C VAL A 15 -36.61 -2.29 8.94
N ALA A 16 -37.06 -3.14 9.87
CA ALA A 16 -37.66 -4.44 9.54
C ALA A 16 -38.87 -4.32 8.59
N GLY A 17 -39.75 -3.35 8.84
CA GLY A 17 -40.91 -3.08 8.00
C GLY A 17 -40.53 -2.54 6.62
N LEU A 18 -39.57 -1.60 6.56
CA LEU A 18 -39.04 -1.07 5.30
C LEU A 18 -38.39 -2.18 4.45
N THR A 19 -37.55 -3.01 5.07
CA THR A 19 -36.87 -4.12 4.39
C THR A 19 -37.86 -5.15 3.84
N GLU A 20 -38.87 -5.56 4.62
CA GLU A 20 -39.89 -6.51 4.15
C GLU A 20 -40.65 -5.98 2.94
N ASN A 21 -41.08 -4.71 2.98
CA ASN A 21 -41.79 -4.09 1.87
C ASN A 21 -40.90 -4.01 0.62
N ALA A 22 -39.65 -3.55 0.77
CA ALA A 22 -38.71 -3.44 -0.34
C ALA A 22 -38.40 -4.79 -0.98
N VAL A 23 -38.22 -5.86 -0.18
CA VAL A 23 -38.03 -7.23 -0.70
C VAL A 23 -39.25 -7.70 -1.47
N ASN A 24 -40.45 -7.51 -0.92
CA ASN A 24 -41.69 -7.92 -1.58
C ASN A 24 -41.91 -7.17 -2.91
N GLU A 25 -41.64 -5.87 -2.94
CA GLU A 25 -41.71 -5.04 -4.15
C GLU A 25 -40.68 -5.46 -5.20
N ALA A 26 -39.44 -5.74 -4.79
CA ALA A 26 -38.40 -6.23 -5.68
C ALA A 26 -38.75 -7.60 -6.28
N ILE A 27 -39.24 -8.55 -5.47
CA ILE A 27 -39.69 -9.85 -5.96
C ILE A 27 -40.87 -9.68 -6.92
N ALA A 28 -41.82 -8.79 -6.63
CA ALA A 28 -42.95 -8.52 -7.52
C ALA A 28 -42.51 -7.90 -8.85
N LYS A 29 -41.48 -7.04 -8.83
CA LYS A 29 -40.96 -6.35 -10.03
C LYS A 29 -40.05 -7.22 -10.89
N TYR A 30 -39.13 -7.97 -10.29
CA TYR A 30 -38.06 -8.67 -10.99
C TYR A 30 -38.18 -10.20 -10.99
N GLY A 31 -39.05 -10.76 -10.13
CA GLY A 31 -39.21 -12.21 -9.94
C GLY A 31 -38.23 -12.78 -8.91
N ALA A 32 -38.63 -13.87 -8.24
CA ALA A 32 -37.84 -14.50 -7.18
C ALA A 32 -36.50 -15.09 -7.67
N ASP A 33 -36.41 -15.53 -8.92
CA ASP A 33 -35.21 -16.12 -9.50
C ASP A 33 -34.16 -15.08 -9.94
N LYS A 34 -34.48 -13.78 -9.88
CA LYS A 34 -33.53 -12.71 -10.23
C LYS A 34 -32.32 -12.79 -9.32
N ALA A 35 -31.14 -12.89 -9.93
CA ALA A 35 -29.86 -12.88 -9.22
C ALA A 35 -29.61 -11.52 -8.55
N ILE A 36 -29.01 -11.56 -7.36
CA ILE A 36 -28.62 -10.39 -6.58
C ILE A 36 -27.26 -10.65 -5.92
N ALA A 37 -26.35 -9.70 -6.04
CA ALA A 37 -25.01 -9.78 -5.46
C ALA A 37 -24.41 -8.38 -5.30
N PHE A 38 -23.54 -8.22 -4.30
CA PHE A 38 -22.62 -7.10 -4.27
C PHE A 38 -21.46 -7.35 -5.26
N PRO A 39 -20.85 -6.28 -5.82
CA PRO A 39 -19.72 -6.42 -6.72
C PRO A 39 -18.48 -6.95 -6.00
N ASP A 40 -17.70 -7.77 -6.68
CA ASP A 40 -16.34 -8.16 -6.28
C ASP A 40 -16.21 -8.66 -4.83
N THR A 41 -17.16 -9.51 -4.41
CA THR A 41 -17.11 -10.20 -3.12
C THR A 41 -17.37 -11.70 -3.23
N ALA A 42 -16.57 -12.50 -2.52
CA ALA A 42 -16.78 -13.93 -2.35
C ALA A 42 -17.75 -14.26 -1.21
N TYR A 43 -18.21 -13.26 -0.46
CA TYR A 43 -18.95 -13.41 0.79
C TYR A 43 -20.45 -13.10 0.67
N TYR A 44 -21.00 -13.06 -0.55
CA TYR A 44 -22.42 -12.85 -0.83
C TYR A 44 -22.94 -11.55 -0.18
N PHE A 45 -23.89 -11.68 0.75
CA PHE A 45 -24.35 -10.64 1.67
C PHE A 45 -23.58 -10.84 2.98
N PRO A 46 -22.47 -10.12 3.22
CA PRO A 46 -21.47 -10.55 4.20
C PRO A 46 -21.99 -10.65 5.63
N THR A 47 -22.87 -9.74 6.05
CA THR A 47 -23.46 -9.74 7.39
C THR A 47 -24.36 -10.94 7.58
N ILE A 48 -25.24 -11.22 6.61
CA ILE A 48 -26.12 -12.40 6.63
C ILE A 48 -25.29 -13.68 6.60
N TYR A 49 -24.31 -13.77 5.69
CA TYR A 49 -23.48 -14.95 5.50
C TYR A 49 -22.63 -15.24 6.73
N ALA A 50 -22.02 -14.22 7.34
CA ALA A 50 -21.24 -14.39 8.55
C ALA A 50 -22.09 -14.85 9.73
N ALA A 51 -23.29 -14.27 9.90
CA ALA A 51 -24.17 -14.59 11.02
C ALA A 51 -24.86 -15.96 10.88
N THR A 52 -25.22 -16.39 9.66
CA THR A 52 -26.12 -17.54 9.44
C THR A 52 -25.52 -18.66 8.59
N GLY A 53 -24.43 -18.40 7.85
CA GLY A 53 -23.89 -19.30 6.83
C GLY A 53 -24.72 -19.35 5.54
N VAL A 54 -25.84 -18.63 5.46
CA VAL A 54 -26.72 -18.62 4.29
C VAL A 54 -26.11 -17.79 3.17
N LYS A 55 -26.05 -18.38 1.98
CA LYS A 55 -25.55 -17.75 0.75
C LYS A 55 -26.72 -17.18 -0.03
N VAL A 56 -26.99 -15.89 0.10
CA VAL A 56 -28.00 -15.16 -0.69
C VAL A 56 -27.50 -15.04 -2.13
N LYS A 57 -28.26 -15.56 -3.08
CA LYS A 57 -27.94 -15.52 -4.52
C LYS A 57 -29.06 -14.94 -5.36
N THR A 58 -30.31 -15.10 -4.93
CA THR A 58 -31.48 -14.58 -5.64
C THR A 58 -32.39 -13.80 -4.71
N LEU A 59 -33.30 -13.00 -5.30
CA LEU A 59 -34.32 -12.27 -4.52
C LEU A 59 -35.19 -13.22 -3.68
N GLY A 60 -35.41 -14.45 -4.14
CA GLY A 60 -36.16 -15.48 -3.42
C GLY A 60 -35.53 -15.96 -2.11
N ASP A 61 -34.24 -15.71 -1.89
CA ASP A 61 -33.54 -16.05 -0.64
C ASP A 61 -33.80 -15.01 0.47
N LEU A 62 -34.17 -13.78 0.11
CA LEU A 62 -34.30 -12.64 1.04
C LEU A 62 -35.47 -12.76 2.04
N PRO A 63 -36.65 -13.30 1.70
CA PRO A 63 -37.75 -13.44 2.67
C PRO A 63 -37.37 -14.25 3.93
N ALA A 64 -36.56 -15.30 3.78
CA ALA A 64 -36.06 -16.06 4.93
C ALA A 64 -35.12 -15.21 5.80
N CYS A 65 -34.27 -14.38 5.17
CA CYS A 65 -33.38 -13.46 5.86
C CYS A 65 -34.16 -12.37 6.62
N VAL A 66 -35.26 -11.86 6.06
CA VAL A 66 -36.19 -10.95 6.76
C VAL A 66 -36.82 -11.63 7.96
N GLY A 67 -37.17 -12.92 7.86
CA GLY A 67 -37.63 -13.71 9.00
C GLY A 67 -36.59 -13.79 10.12
N VAL A 68 -35.32 -14.01 9.78
CA VAL A 68 -34.21 -14.03 10.76
C VAL A 68 -34.04 -12.65 11.41
N LEU A 69 -34.02 -11.58 10.60
CA LEU A 69 -33.96 -10.19 11.07
C LEU A 69 -35.03 -9.92 12.13
N LYS A 70 -36.29 -10.24 11.83
CA LYS A 70 -37.41 -10.02 12.76
C LYS A 70 -37.28 -10.81 14.05
N SER A 71 -36.64 -11.98 14.02
CA SER A 71 -36.46 -12.80 15.23
C SER A 71 -35.45 -12.21 16.22
N LEU A 72 -34.56 -11.32 15.76
CA LEU A 72 -33.61 -10.59 16.62
C LEU A 72 -34.26 -9.41 17.36
N ILE A 73 -35.49 -9.03 17.02
CA ILE A 73 -36.21 -7.89 17.61
C ILE A 73 -37.16 -8.41 18.70
N THR A 74 -36.65 -8.60 19.91
CA THR A 74 -37.40 -9.24 21.00
C THR A 74 -38.41 -8.33 21.70
N ASN A 75 -38.24 -7.00 21.61
CA ASN A 75 -39.03 -5.99 22.33
C ASN A 75 -39.11 -6.25 23.86
N GLN A 76 -38.06 -6.84 24.43
CA GLN A 76 -37.96 -7.10 25.87
C GLN A 76 -37.25 -5.95 26.57
N GLU A 77 -37.59 -5.69 27.83
CA GLU A 77 -36.95 -4.65 28.62
C GLU A 77 -35.59 -5.12 29.18
N ASP A 78 -34.66 -5.42 28.27
CA ASP A 78 -33.28 -5.80 28.55
C ASP A 78 -32.34 -5.10 27.58
N LEU A 79 -31.32 -4.40 28.11
CA LEU A 79 -30.41 -3.61 27.29
C LEU A 79 -29.57 -4.49 26.35
N GLY A 80 -29.17 -5.69 26.78
CA GLY A 80 -28.42 -6.62 25.92
C GLY A 80 -29.25 -7.11 24.74
N GLN A 81 -30.52 -7.43 24.99
CA GLN A 81 -31.49 -7.79 23.95
C GLN A 81 -31.79 -6.62 23.00
N ALA A 82 -31.88 -5.39 23.51
CA ALA A 82 -32.06 -4.21 22.68
C ALA A 82 -30.83 -3.94 21.80
N LEU A 83 -29.62 -4.04 22.35
CA LEU A 83 -28.39 -3.90 21.56
C LEU A 83 -28.29 -4.95 20.45
N ASN A 84 -28.67 -6.21 20.73
CA ASN A 84 -28.75 -7.26 19.71
C ASN A 84 -29.78 -6.96 18.61
N ALA A 85 -30.86 -6.24 18.90
CA ALA A 85 -31.79 -5.78 17.88
C ALA A 85 -31.14 -4.79 16.90
N GLY A 86 -30.05 -4.13 17.27
CA GLY A 86 -29.22 -3.36 16.34
C GLY A 86 -28.56 -4.21 15.24
N LEU A 87 -28.27 -5.50 15.50
CA LEU A 87 -27.82 -6.43 14.44
C LEU A 87 -28.93 -6.68 13.42
N ALA A 88 -30.20 -6.66 13.84
CA ALA A 88 -31.34 -6.73 12.92
C ALA A 88 -31.34 -5.53 11.97
N THR A 89 -31.06 -4.34 12.50
CA THR A 89 -30.92 -3.12 11.69
C THR A 89 -29.77 -3.21 10.69
N ALA A 90 -28.62 -3.77 11.09
CA ALA A 90 -27.51 -4.01 10.17
C ALA A 90 -27.90 -4.98 9.03
N VAL A 91 -28.56 -6.10 9.34
CA VAL A 91 -29.07 -7.03 8.32
C VAL A 91 -30.08 -6.33 7.39
N GLY A 92 -30.98 -5.52 7.94
CA GLY A 92 -31.97 -4.79 7.16
C GLY A 92 -31.35 -3.78 6.22
N ALA A 93 -30.34 -3.03 6.70
CA ALA A 93 -29.54 -2.13 5.89
C ALA A 93 -28.79 -2.87 4.78
N GLU A 94 -28.21 -4.05 5.05
CA GLU A 94 -27.52 -4.85 4.04
C GLU A 94 -28.46 -5.30 2.91
N ILE A 95 -29.68 -5.73 3.28
CA ILE A 95 -30.70 -6.11 2.30
C ILE A 95 -31.11 -4.90 1.47
N LEU A 96 -31.41 -3.76 2.11
CA LEU A 96 -31.81 -2.53 1.41
C LEU A 96 -30.72 -2.03 0.46
N GLU A 97 -29.46 -2.03 0.89
CA GLU A 97 -28.32 -1.66 0.06
C GLU A 97 -28.10 -2.66 -1.08
N GLY A 98 -28.18 -3.97 -0.82
CA GLY A 98 -28.05 -4.99 -1.85
C GLY A 98 -29.13 -4.88 -2.93
N LEU A 99 -30.36 -4.49 -2.56
CA LEU A 99 -31.44 -4.25 -3.52
C LEU A 99 -31.12 -3.10 -4.49
N LYS A 100 -30.30 -2.11 -4.10
CA LYS A 100 -29.82 -1.06 -5.02
C LYS A 100 -28.96 -1.62 -6.16
N TYR A 101 -28.30 -2.77 -5.96
CA TYR A 101 -27.45 -3.43 -6.94
C TYR A 101 -28.18 -4.45 -7.85
N VAL A 102 -29.49 -4.66 -7.68
CA VAL A 102 -30.26 -5.72 -8.39
C VAL A 102 -30.23 -5.60 -9.91
N GLU A 103 -30.01 -4.39 -10.45
CA GLU A 103 -29.94 -4.14 -11.89
C GLU A 103 -28.54 -4.35 -12.49
N GLY A 104 -27.53 -4.64 -11.66
CA GLY A 104 -26.17 -5.02 -12.11
C GLY A 104 -25.26 -3.85 -12.50
N GLY A 105 -25.61 -2.61 -12.14
CA GLY A 105 -24.79 -1.41 -12.30
C GLY A 105 -24.19 -0.93 -10.96
N ASN A 106 -23.47 0.20 -10.99
CA ASN A 106 -23.01 0.88 -9.79
C ASN A 106 -24.04 1.96 -9.37
N PRO A 107 -24.87 1.71 -8.33
CA PRO A 107 -25.88 2.68 -7.90
C PRO A 107 -25.27 3.98 -7.34
N TYR A 108 -23.98 3.95 -6.97
CA TYR A 108 -23.25 5.08 -6.42
C TYR A 108 -22.41 5.85 -7.46
N GLU A 109 -22.48 5.50 -8.75
CA GLU A 109 -21.63 6.10 -9.80
C GLU A 109 -21.75 7.64 -9.91
N ASN A 110 -22.94 8.17 -9.59
CA ASN A 110 -23.22 9.63 -9.63
C ASN A 110 -23.32 10.26 -8.24
N GLU A 111 -22.92 9.53 -7.19
CA GLU A 111 -22.88 10.02 -5.82
C GLU A 111 -21.45 10.36 -5.41
N SER A 112 -21.29 11.12 -4.32
CA SER A 112 -19.97 11.41 -3.75
C SER A 112 -19.38 10.24 -2.96
N GLY A 113 -20.17 9.18 -2.72
CA GLY A 113 -19.75 7.95 -2.03
C GLY A 113 -19.40 6.81 -2.98
N ILE A 114 -18.65 5.83 -2.48
CA ILE A 114 -18.24 4.64 -3.26
C ILE A 114 -19.20 3.45 -3.11
N GLY A 115 -20.15 3.53 -2.16
CA GLY A 115 -21.03 2.42 -1.82
C GLY A 115 -20.29 1.24 -1.21
N PHE A 116 -20.56 0.04 -1.75
CA PHE A 116 -19.98 -1.21 -1.27
C PHE A 116 -18.46 -1.26 -1.49
N VAL A 117 -17.72 -1.62 -0.43
CA VAL A 117 -16.25 -1.82 -0.48
C VAL A 117 -15.93 -3.24 -0.98
N PRO A 118 -15.28 -3.44 -2.14
CA PRO A 118 -14.91 -4.76 -2.65
C PRO A 118 -13.93 -5.55 -1.79
N ASP A 119 -13.93 -6.89 -1.90
CA ASP A 119 -12.97 -7.75 -1.18
C ASP A 119 -11.50 -7.45 -1.50
N PRO A 120 -11.09 -7.13 -2.75
CA PRO A 120 -9.71 -6.75 -3.05
C PRO A 120 -9.22 -5.54 -2.25
N ILE A 121 -10.10 -4.57 -2.01
CA ILE A 121 -9.80 -3.40 -1.17
C ILE A 121 -9.61 -3.85 0.27
N ILE A 122 -10.49 -4.70 0.82
CA ILE A 122 -10.33 -5.19 2.20
C ILE A 122 -9.03 -5.96 2.37
N ARG A 123 -8.63 -6.74 1.36
CA ARG A 123 -7.36 -7.48 1.33
C ARG A 123 -6.16 -6.53 1.36
N SER A 124 -6.19 -5.43 0.63
CA SER A 124 -5.10 -4.43 0.67
C SER A 124 -4.97 -3.74 2.04
N LEU A 125 -6.06 -3.65 2.80
CA LEU A 125 -6.07 -3.10 4.16
C LEU A 125 -5.60 -4.09 5.24
N GLY A 126 -5.51 -5.38 4.91
CA GLY A 126 -5.18 -6.44 5.87
C GLY A 126 -3.82 -6.26 6.53
N VAL A 127 -2.78 -6.07 5.73
CA VAL A 127 -1.41 -5.89 6.25
C VAL A 127 -1.32 -4.63 7.13
N PRO A 128 -1.74 -3.43 6.68
CA PRO A 128 -1.71 -2.23 7.50
C PRO A 128 -2.49 -2.32 8.82
N LEU A 129 -3.64 -3.00 8.84
CA LEU A 129 -4.42 -3.22 10.06
C LEU A 129 -3.72 -4.18 11.04
N VAL A 130 -3.01 -5.19 10.54
CA VAL A 130 -2.28 -6.16 11.38
C VAL A 130 -0.97 -5.57 11.92
N THR A 131 -0.24 -4.82 11.09
CA THR A 131 1.02 -4.16 11.50
C THR A 131 0.78 -2.96 12.40
N GLY A 132 -0.47 -2.45 12.46
CA GLY A 132 -0.83 -1.25 13.22
C GLY A 132 -0.50 0.06 12.51
N ASP A 133 -0.10 -0.01 11.23
CA ASP A 133 0.06 1.16 10.36
C ASP A 133 -1.27 1.91 10.14
N ILE A 134 -2.39 1.19 10.18
CA ILE A 134 -3.72 1.76 10.40
C ILE A 134 -4.08 1.50 11.87
N PRO A 135 -3.95 2.50 12.77
CA PRO A 135 -4.15 2.28 14.21
C PRO A 135 -5.62 2.04 14.59
N GLY A 136 -6.55 2.45 13.72
CA GLY A 136 -7.98 2.45 14.01
C GLY A 136 -8.83 2.76 12.77
N VAL A 137 -10.13 2.49 12.90
CA VAL A 137 -11.14 2.81 11.89
C VAL A 137 -12.21 3.72 12.50
N ALA A 138 -12.32 4.96 12.02
CA ALA A 138 -13.35 5.91 12.40
C ALA A 138 -14.54 5.84 11.44
N VAL A 139 -15.76 5.71 11.95
CA VAL A 139 -16.99 5.87 11.17
C VAL A 139 -17.63 7.18 11.55
N VAL A 140 -17.57 8.18 10.68
CA VAL A 140 -18.15 9.51 10.91
C VAL A 140 -19.44 9.63 10.12
N LEU A 141 -20.56 9.85 10.82
CA LEU A 141 -21.88 9.91 10.18
C LEU A 141 -22.71 11.12 10.61
N GLY A 142 -23.59 11.55 9.71
CA GLY A 142 -24.62 12.55 9.97
C GLY A 142 -24.32 13.89 9.31
N LYS A 143 -24.56 14.98 10.04
CA LYS A 143 -24.36 16.36 9.58
C LYS A 143 -23.97 17.26 10.75
N ALA A 144 -22.80 17.88 10.69
CA ALA A 144 -22.42 18.87 11.70
C ALA A 144 -23.20 20.17 11.53
N GLU A 145 -23.54 20.86 12.63
CA GLU A 145 -24.10 22.21 12.55
C GLU A 145 -23.06 23.21 12.03
N GLU A 146 -21.80 23.04 12.47
CA GLU A 146 -20.62 23.78 12.01
C GLU A 146 -19.70 22.84 11.19
N PRO A 147 -19.67 22.96 9.85
CA PRO A 147 -18.84 22.12 8.98
C PRO A 147 -17.36 22.07 9.37
N GLU A 148 -16.81 23.16 9.90
CA GLU A 148 -15.41 23.27 10.30
C GLU A 148 -15.03 22.25 11.40
N GLN A 149 -15.99 21.88 12.25
CA GLN A 149 -15.77 20.93 13.34
C GLN A 149 -15.52 19.51 12.80
N VAL A 150 -16.36 19.04 11.86
CA VAL A 150 -16.16 17.72 11.26
C VAL A 150 -14.89 17.68 10.40
N VAL A 151 -14.59 18.76 9.68
CA VAL A 151 -13.33 18.90 8.91
C VAL A 151 -12.12 18.75 9.83
N LYS A 152 -12.12 19.42 10.99
CA LYS A 152 -11.05 19.33 11.97
C LYS A 152 -10.90 17.91 12.52
N VAL A 153 -12.00 17.26 12.88
CA VAL A 153 -12.00 15.87 13.39
C VAL A 153 -11.46 14.89 12.35
N VAL A 154 -11.90 14.99 11.09
CA VAL A 154 -11.45 14.09 10.02
C VAL A 154 -9.97 14.32 9.67
N LYS A 155 -9.51 15.57 9.59
CA LYS A 155 -8.08 15.87 9.39
C LYS A 155 -7.22 15.36 10.54
N ASP A 156 -7.72 15.45 11.77
CA ASP A 156 -7.00 14.95 12.94
C ASP A 156 -6.95 13.41 12.97
N TYR A 157 -7.99 12.71 12.53
CA TYR A 157 -7.90 11.26 12.31
C TYR A 157 -6.91 10.90 11.19
N GLN A 158 -6.95 11.62 10.07
CA GLN A 158 -6.05 11.38 8.95
C GLN A 158 -4.57 11.59 9.32
N SER A 159 -4.24 12.66 10.05
CA SER A 159 -2.87 12.94 10.53
C SER A 159 -2.36 11.87 11.50
N LYS A 160 -3.29 11.20 12.18
CA LYS A 160 -3.06 10.06 13.09
C LYS A 160 -3.00 8.71 12.37
N GLY A 161 -3.12 8.69 11.04
CA GLY A 161 -3.14 7.47 10.22
C GLY A 161 -4.42 6.63 10.33
N ILE A 162 -5.46 7.14 11.01
CA ILE A 162 -6.74 6.47 11.21
C ILE A 162 -7.52 6.43 9.89
N MET A 163 -8.02 5.24 9.53
CA MET A 163 -8.89 5.11 8.37
C MET A 163 -10.30 5.60 8.70
N THR A 164 -10.78 6.58 7.95
CA THR A 164 -12.03 7.28 8.23
C THR A 164 -13.06 7.02 7.14
N PHE A 165 -14.24 6.51 7.51
CA PHE A 165 -15.39 6.33 6.62
C PHE A 165 -16.43 7.42 6.88
N LEU A 166 -16.94 8.06 5.83
CA LEU A 166 -17.91 9.15 5.90
C LEU A 166 -19.29 8.70 5.38
N VAL A 167 -20.35 9.02 6.12
CA VAL A 167 -21.74 8.70 5.76
C VAL A 167 -22.65 9.91 6.01
N GLY A 168 -23.44 10.32 5.00
CA GLY A 168 -24.32 11.50 5.08
C GLY A 168 -23.64 12.81 4.69
N ASP A 169 -24.29 13.93 5.02
CA ASP A 169 -23.89 15.30 4.62
C ASP A 169 -22.48 15.71 5.10
N VAL A 170 -21.88 15.00 6.06
CA VAL A 170 -20.47 15.18 6.44
C VAL A 170 -19.51 14.98 5.26
N ILE A 171 -19.90 14.23 4.22
CA ILE A 171 -19.13 14.06 2.99
C ILE A 171 -18.92 15.42 2.31
N GLU A 172 -19.99 16.17 2.04
CA GLU A 172 -19.89 17.49 1.42
C GLU A 172 -19.18 18.49 2.33
N GLN A 173 -19.44 18.44 3.64
CA GLN A 173 -18.78 19.33 4.61
C GLN A 173 -17.26 19.15 4.60
N CYS A 174 -16.78 17.91 4.56
CA CYS A 174 -15.36 17.60 4.49
C CYS A 174 -14.75 18.01 3.14
N ALA A 175 -15.42 17.70 2.03
CA ALA A 175 -14.94 18.06 0.69
C ALA A 175 -14.83 19.59 0.52
N GLN A 176 -15.84 20.34 0.96
CA GLN A 176 -15.85 21.81 0.92
C GLN A 176 -14.79 22.42 1.87
N GLY A 177 -14.49 21.75 2.98
CA GLY A 177 -13.41 22.12 3.90
C GLY A 177 -12.00 21.71 3.45
N GLY A 178 -11.86 21.22 2.21
CA GLY A 178 -10.57 20.86 1.60
C GLY A 178 -9.98 19.54 2.11
N VAL A 179 -10.78 18.63 2.65
CA VAL A 179 -10.34 17.25 2.93
C VAL A 179 -10.31 16.49 1.60
N LYS A 180 -9.14 16.00 1.21
CA LYS A 180 -9.01 15.10 0.07
C LYS A 180 -9.46 13.70 0.48
N MET A 181 -10.27 13.06 -0.36
CA MET A 181 -10.87 11.75 -0.10
C MET A 181 -10.39 10.73 -1.12
N GLY A 182 -10.26 9.48 -0.69
CA GLY A 182 -9.70 8.39 -1.45
C GLY A 182 -9.30 7.24 -0.53
N LEU A 183 -9.22 6.03 -1.07
CA LEU A 183 -8.78 4.85 -0.31
C LEU A 183 -7.32 5.01 0.13
N GLU A 184 -6.48 5.50 -0.78
CA GLU A 184 -5.07 5.82 -0.60
C GLU A 184 -4.86 6.90 0.48
N LEU A 185 -5.78 7.85 0.57
CA LEU A 185 -5.78 8.92 1.57
C LEU A 185 -6.44 8.53 2.90
N ARG A 186 -6.94 7.30 3.00
CA ARG A 186 -7.64 6.74 4.17
C ARG A 186 -8.90 7.51 4.58
N VAL A 187 -9.51 8.27 3.69
CA VAL A 187 -10.78 8.98 3.92
C VAL A 187 -11.78 8.57 2.84
N ILE A 188 -12.73 7.71 3.20
CA ILE A 188 -13.59 6.99 2.27
C ILE A 188 -15.05 7.43 2.43
N PRO A 189 -15.64 8.14 1.45
CA PRO A 189 -17.06 8.45 1.46
C PRO A 189 -17.85 7.22 1.02
N LEU A 190 -18.88 6.82 1.77
CA LEU A 190 -19.69 5.63 1.47
C LEU A 190 -20.99 5.98 0.74
N GLY A 191 -21.78 6.89 1.30
CA GLY A 191 -23.07 7.28 0.74
C GLY A 191 -23.83 8.23 1.66
N HIS A 192 -24.90 8.83 1.13
CA HIS A 192 -25.73 9.79 1.88
C HIS A 192 -26.72 9.11 2.81
N ASP A 193 -27.32 8.01 2.37
CA ASP A 193 -28.30 7.29 3.16
C ASP A 193 -27.64 6.65 4.39
N VAL A 194 -28.33 6.69 5.53
CA VAL A 194 -27.86 6.04 6.77
C VAL A 194 -27.62 4.55 6.56
N THR A 195 -28.37 3.89 5.66
CA THR A 195 -28.17 2.47 5.34
C THR A 195 -26.80 2.16 4.75
N SER A 196 -26.14 3.13 4.09
CA SER A 196 -24.80 2.96 3.52
C SER A 196 -23.71 2.72 4.58
N VAL A 197 -23.98 3.00 5.87
CA VAL A 197 -23.10 2.62 6.99
C VAL A 197 -22.83 1.11 7.04
N ILE A 198 -23.72 0.30 6.47
CA ILE A 198 -23.51 -1.15 6.37
C ILE A 198 -22.25 -1.48 5.57
N HIS A 199 -21.84 -0.63 4.62
CA HIS A 199 -20.66 -0.90 3.80
C HIS A 199 -19.37 -0.95 4.64
N VAL A 200 -19.22 -0.11 5.68
CA VAL A 200 -18.09 -0.24 6.62
C VAL A 200 -18.27 -1.37 7.63
N VAL A 201 -19.51 -1.69 8.03
CA VAL A 201 -19.78 -2.87 8.86
C VAL A 201 -19.36 -4.15 8.14
N THR A 202 -19.64 -4.28 6.85
CA THR A 202 -19.20 -5.43 6.05
C THR A 202 -17.68 -5.50 5.89
N VAL A 203 -16.95 -4.38 5.98
CA VAL A 203 -15.47 -4.39 6.03
C VAL A 203 -15.00 -5.10 7.30
N ALA A 204 -15.53 -4.72 8.46
CA ALA A 204 -15.18 -5.35 9.73
C ALA A 204 -15.55 -6.85 9.76
N ILE A 205 -16.73 -7.20 9.24
CA ILE A 205 -17.20 -8.59 9.19
C ILE A 205 -16.32 -9.43 8.25
N ARG A 206 -16.01 -8.92 7.05
CA ARG A 206 -15.15 -9.64 6.11
C ARG A 206 -13.71 -9.70 6.58
N ALA A 207 -13.21 -8.74 7.35
CA ALA A 207 -11.91 -8.87 8.00
C ALA A 207 -11.85 -10.10 8.94
N ALA A 208 -12.93 -10.41 9.64
CA ALA A 208 -13.03 -11.63 10.45
C ALA A 208 -13.06 -12.92 9.61
N LEU A 209 -13.77 -12.90 8.47
CA LEU A 209 -13.85 -14.05 7.57
C LEU A 209 -12.53 -14.28 6.80
N ILE A 210 -11.87 -13.21 6.36
CA ILE A 210 -10.66 -13.25 5.54
C ILE A 210 -9.42 -13.51 6.42
N PHE A 211 -9.20 -12.68 7.44
CA PHE A 211 -7.97 -12.70 8.24
C PHE A 211 -8.13 -13.52 9.52
N GLY A 212 -9.31 -13.48 10.12
CA GLY A 212 -9.63 -14.28 11.31
C GLY A 212 -9.98 -15.74 11.01
N ASN A 213 -10.24 -16.08 9.75
CA ASN A 213 -10.73 -17.38 9.30
C ASN A 213 -11.95 -17.87 10.13
N VAL A 214 -12.78 -16.92 10.58
CA VAL A 214 -14.05 -17.23 11.28
C VAL A 214 -14.96 -17.94 10.30
N GLN A 215 -15.55 -19.06 10.73
CA GLN A 215 -16.41 -19.84 9.86
C GLN A 215 -17.78 -19.15 9.69
N PRO A 216 -18.33 -19.08 8.47
CA PRO A 216 -19.67 -18.55 8.24
C PRO A 216 -20.72 -19.29 9.08
N GLY A 217 -21.59 -18.55 9.77
CA GLY A 217 -22.57 -19.09 10.72
C GLY A 217 -22.09 -19.13 12.18
N ASP A 218 -20.81 -18.87 12.45
CA ASP A 218 -20.28 -18.70 13.80
C ASP A 218 -20.40 -17.23 14.26
N LEU A 219 -21.63 -16.80 14.56
CA LEU A 219 -21.89 -15.44 15.04
C LEU A 219 -21.11 -15.12 16.33
N ALA A 220 -20.96 -16.08 17.23
CA ALA A 220 -20.22 -15.87 18.49
C ALA A 220 -18.72 -15.62 18.23
N GLY A 221 -18.10 -16.42 17.35
CA GLY A 221 -16.73 -16.23 16.90
C GLY A 221 -16.54 -14.90 16.16
N LEU A 222 -17.51 -14.51 15.33
CA LEU A 222 -17.52 -13.24 14.62
C LEU A 222 -17.51 -12.04 15.57
N LEU A 223 -18.48 -11.97 16.49
CA LEU A 223 -18.60 -10.86 17.45
C LEU A 223 -17.38 -10.76 18.36
N LYS A 224 -16.80 -11.91 18.74
CA LYS A 224 -15.55 -11.94 19.49
C LYS A 224 -14.40 -11.34 18.67
N TYR A 225 -14.24 -11.76 17.41
CA TYR A 225 -13.18 -11.26 16.55
C TYR A 225 -13.29 -9.76 16.31
N THR A 226 -14.47 -9.25 15.95
CA THR A 226 -14.66 -7.81 15.69
C THR A 226 -14.34 -6.98 16.94
N LYS A 227 -14.81 -7.42 18.11
CA LYS A 227 -14.54 -6.76 19.38
C LYS A 227 -13.06 -6.76 19.76
N GLU A 228 -12.35 -7.87 19.55
CA GLU A 228 -10.96 -8.00 19.99
C GLU A 228 -9.92 -7.52 18.97
N ARG A 229 -10.25 -7.54 17.67
CA ARG A 229 -9.26 -7.41 16.58
C ARG A 229 -9.53 -6.27 15.61
N VAL A 230 -10.77 -5.75 15.53
CA VAL A 230 -11.10 -4.64 14.63
C VAL A 230 -11.18 -3.35 15.45
N PRO A 231 -10.20 -2.44 15.38
CA PRO A 231 -10.14 -1.22 16.18
C PRO A 231 -11.07 -0.12 15.64
N ALA A 232 -12.37 -0.41 15.52
CA ALA A 232 -13.36 0.53 14.99
C ALA A 232 -14.15 1.26 16.10
N PHE A 233 -14.55 2.49 15.80
CA PHE A 233 -15.43 3.32 16.63
C PHE A 233 -16.28 4.25 15.75
N VAL A 234 -17.35 4.80 16.30
CA VAL A 234 -18.35 5.57 15.56
C VAL A 234 -18.50 6.98 16.15
N ASN A 235 -18.56 8.00 15.30
CA ASN A 235 -18.82 9.39 15.65
C ASN A 235 -20.06 9.91 14.91
N THR A 236 -21.09 10.33 15.64
CA THR A 236 -22.29 10.93 15.04
C THR A 236 -22.29 12.45 15.19
N PHE A 237 -22.62 13.17 14.12
CA PHE A 237 -22.81 14.61 14.11
C PHE A 237 -24.26 14.99 13.81
N GLY A 238 -24.78 15.97 14.54
CA GLY A 238 -26.14 16.48 14.39
C GLY A 238 -27.19 15.64 15.13
N ALA A 239 -28.45 15.83 14.76
CA ALA A 239 -29.58 15.13 15.37
C ALA A 239 -29.55 13.64 14.99
N ILE A 240 -29.85 12.77 15.96
CA ILE A 240 -29.97 11.33 15.76
C ILE A 240 -31.44 10.92 15.82
N ASP A 241 -31.91 10.18 14.81
CA ASP A 241 -33.23 9.59 14.80
C ASP A 241 -33.20 8.14 15.32
N ASN A 242 -34.37 7.50 15.40
CA ASN A 242 -34.47 6.13 15.91
C ASN A 242 -33.67 5.11 15.06
N VAL A 243 -33.55 5.35 13.74
CA VAL A 243 -32.82 4.45 12.83
C VAL A 243 -31.32 4.57 13.07
N VAL A 244 -30.81 5.79 13.21
CA VAL A 244 -29.41 6.07 13.57
C VAL A 244 -29.07 5.48 14.94
N VAL A 245 -29.95 5.65 15.94
CA VAL A 245 -29.77 5.05 17.27
C VAL A 245 -29.70 3.52 17.18
N SER A 246 -30.57 2.91 16.38
CA SER A 246 -30.58 1.45 16.19
C SER A 246 -29.37 0.94 15.40
N ALA A 247 -28.87 1.69 14.41
CA ALA A 247 -27.61 1.38 13.74
C ALA A 247 -26.41 1.46 14.70
N GLY A 248 -26.39 2.47 15.58
CA GLY A 248 -25.40 2.60 16.65
C GLY A 248 -25.42 1.41 17.62
N ALA A 249 -26.61 0.90 17.96
CA ALA A 249 -26.74 -0.33 18.74
C ALA A 249 -26.10 -1.54 18.04
N GLY A 250 -26.19 -1.63 16.72
CA GLY A 250 -25.51 -2.65 15.91
C GLY A 250 -23.98 -2.53 15.98
N ALA A 251 -23.45 -1.30 15.95
CA ALA A 251 -22.01 -1.05 16.14
C ALA A 251 -21.54 -1.48 17.55
N ILE A 252 -22.33 -1.16 18.59
CA ILE A 252 -22.03 -1.59 19.96
C ILE A 252 -22.05 -3.12 20.08
N ALA A 253 -22.99 -3.79 19.42
CA ALA A 253 -23.06 -5.25 19.40
C ALA A 253 -21.80 -5.89 18.76
N LEU A 254 -21.20 -5.24 17.75
CA LEU A 254 -19.93 -5.63 17.14
C LEU A 254 -18.70 -5.30 18.02
N GLY A 255 -18.89 -4.56 19.11
CA GLY A 255 -17.84 -4.15 20.04
C GLY A 255 -17.27 -2.76 19.76
N PHE A 256 -17.96 -1.92 18.99
CA PHE A 256 -17.48 -0.60 18.60
C PHE A 256 -18.18 0.50 19.43
N PRO A 257 -17.44 1.34 20.16
CA PRO A 257 -18.04 2.43 20.92
C PRO A 257 -18.57 3.51 19.99
N VAL A 258 -19.64 4.18 20.43
CA VAL A 258 -20.31 5.26 19.72
C VAL A 258 -20.18 6.55 20.55
N VAL A 259 -19.61 7.58 19.94
CA VAL A 259 -19.49 8.92 20.51
C VAL A 259 -20.45 9.84 19.78
N VAL A 260 -21.31 10.52 20.54
CA VAL A 260 -22.33 11.41 19.98
C VAL A 260 -22.12 12.87 20.39
N GLY A 261 -22.41 13.81 19.50
CA GLY A 261 -22.30 15.25 19.78
C GLY A 261 -23.39 15.84 20.68
N ILE A 262 -24.43 15.08 20.99
CA ILE A 262 -25.57 15.54 21.80
C ILE A 262 -25.50 15.02 23.23
N ASP A 263 -26.07 15.77 24.19
CA ASP A 263 -26.20 15.32 25.58
C ASP A 263 -27.31 14.27 25.70
N LEU A 264 -26.92 13.03 25.98
CA LEU A 264 -27.83 11.90 26.18
C LEU A 264 -28.30 11.76 27.64
N GLY A 265 -27.71 12.50 28.58
CA GLY A 265 -28.01 12.41 30.00
C GLY A 265 -27.87 10.97 30.53
N GLU A 266 -28.94 10.44 31.14
CA GLU A 266 -29.00 9.09 31.70
C GLU A 266 -29.04 7.97 30.64
N ASN A 267 -29.20 8.29 29.35
CA ASN A 267 -29.22 7.30 28.27
C ASN A 267 -27.82 6.90 27.78
N GLN A 268 -26.76 7.40 28.40
CA GLN A 268 -25.38 6.98 28.10
C GLN A 268 -25.12 5.56 28.62
N VAL A 269 -24.24 4.84 27.93
CA VAL A 269 -23.75 3.52 28.34
C VAL A 269 -22.24 3.62 28.45
N PRO A 270 -21.67 3.73 29.67
CA PRO A 270 -20.23 3.91 29.86
C PRO A 270 -19.40 2.87 29.10
N GLY A 271 -18.41 3.33 28.33
CA GLY A 271 -17.56 2.49 27.50
C GLY A 271 -18.15 2.07 26.15
N ALA A 272 -19.42 2.37 25.86
CA ALA A 272 -20.10 1.93 24.63
C ALA A 272 -20.89 3.04 23.90
N LEU A 273 -21.55 3.94 24.63
CA LEU A 273 -22.30 5.07 24.10
C LEU A 273 -22.08 6.28 25.00
N GLU A 274 -21.30 7.26 24.55
CA GLU A 274 -20.93 8.44 25.35
C GLU A 274 -21.15 9.76 24.61
N SER A 275 -21.57 10.77 25.36
CA SER A 275 -21.79 12.14 24.87
C SER A 275 -20.50 12.95 24.95
N VAL A 276 -20.11 13.56 23.84
CA VAL A 276 -18.98 14.50 23.75
C VAL A 276 -19.45 15.74 22.99
N CYS A 277 -19.93 16.74 23.72
CA CYS A 277 -20.46 17.98 23.16
C CYS A 277 -19.37 18.99 22.74
N ASP A 278 -18.12 18.81 23.22
CA ASP A 278 -16.97 19.55 22.72
C ASP A 278 -16.25 18.73 21.65
N HIS A 279 -16.45 19.09 20.39
CA HIS A 279 -15.88 18.37 19.25
C HIS A 279 -14.35 18.39 19.20
N ASN A 280 -13.68 19.24 19.98
CA ASN A 280 -12.22 19.19 20.12
C ASN A 280 -11.74 17.95 20.88
N GLU A 281 -12.58 17.38 21.75
CA GLU A 281 -12.24 16.18 22.52
C GLU A 281 -12.73 14.89 21.84
N THR A 282 -13.51 14.98 20.74
CA THR A 282 -14.09 13.82 20.04
C THR A 282 -13.02 12.78 19.67
N VAL A 283 -11.92 13.21 19.05
CA VAL A 283 -10.85 12.30 18.59
C VAL A 283 -10.22 11.58 19.78
N LYS A 284 -9.78 12.35 20.77
CA LYS A 284 -9.14 11.83 21.99
C LYS A 284 -10.04 10.84 22.72
N LYS A 285 -11.31 11.18 22.89
CA LYS A 285 -12.27 10.31 23.59
C LYS A 285 -12.58 9.03 22.78
N SER A 286 -12.68 9.12 21.46
CA SER A 286 -12.93 7.95 20.61
C SER A 286 -11.78 6.95 20.67
N LEU A 287 -10.53 7.45 20.63
CA LEU A 287 -9.33 6.62 20.78
C LEU A 287 -9.23 6.00 22.18
N GLU A 288 -9.54 6.77 23.23
CA GLU A 288 -9.58 6.29 24.61
C GLU A 288 -10.58 5.13 24.77
N LEU A 289 -11.82 5.30 24.29
CA LEU A 289 -12.88 4.30 24.40
C LEU A 289 -12.56 3.01 23.65
N ARG A 290 -11.80 3.10 22.55
CA ARG A 290 -11.38 1.92 21.78
C ARG A 290 -10.02 1.36 22.21
N GLU A 291 -9.40 1.95 23.23
CA GLU A 291 -8.07 1.62 23.73
C GLU A 291 -6.96 1.75 22.66
N ILE A 292 -7.17 2.64 21.68
CA ILE A 292 -6.19 2.90 20.62
C ILE A 292 -5.13 3.84 21.17
N LYS A 293 -3.92 3.31 21.33
CA LYS A 293 -2.74 4.10 21.70
C LYS A 293 -1.99 4.45 20.43
N ILE A 294 -2.15 5.69 20.00
CA ILE A 294 -1.36 6.20 18.89
C ILE A 294 0.03 6.50 19.44
N LYS A 295 1.04 5.83 18.89
CA LYS A 295 2.42 6.32 18.97
C LYS A 295 2.47 7.55 18.06
N VAL A 296 1.98 8.70 18.54
CA VAL A 296 2.17 9.96 17.83
C VAL A 296 3.65 10.25 17.94
N THR A 297 4.38 10.00 16.87
CA THR A 297 5.71 10.53 16.70
C THR A 297 5.53 12.04 16.50
N GLU A 298 5.63 12.82 17.58
CA GLU A 298 5.59 14.27 17.47
C GLU A 298 6.78 14.74 16.64
N LEU A 299 6.49 15.20 15.42
CA LEU A 299 7.48 15.75 14.50
C LEU A 299 7.39 17.27 14.51
N PRO A 300 8.50 17.98 14.71
CA PRO A 300 8.53 19.45 14.74
C PRO A 300 8.54 20.03 13.32
N ILE A 301 7.58 19.63 12.47
CA ILE A 301 7.50 20.05 11.06
C ILE A 301 6.17 20.78 10.78
N PRO A 302 6.09 21.64 9.73
CA PRO A 302 4.93 22.48 9.49
C PRO A 302 3.78 21.80 8.70
N VAL A 303 3.94 20.53 8.34
CA VAL A 303 2.97 19.75 7.55
C VAL A 303 2.56 18.47 8.30
N ALA A 304 1.44 17.87 7.90
CA ALA A 304 1.03 16.60 8.45
C ALA A 304 2.02 15.48 8.05
N PHE A 305 2.20 14.50 8.94
CA PHE A 305 3.05 13.33 8.71
C PHE A 305 2.27 12.06 8.96
N ALA A 306 1.98 11.30 7.91
CA ALA A 306 1.27 10.03 8.01
C ALA A 306 1.49 9.19 6.75
N ALA A 307 1.41 7.87 6.90
CA ALA A 307 1.42 6.93 5.77
C ALA A 307 0.23 7.11 4.81
N ALA A 308 -0.81 7.88 5.20
CA ALA A 308 -1.90 8.27 4.31
C ALA A 308 -1.48 9.23 3.18
N PHE A 309 -0.37 9.94 3.35
CA PHE A 309 0.17 10.84 2.31
C PHE A 309 1.14 10.10 1.37
N GLU A 310 1.48 8.84 1.68
CA GLU A 310 2.34 8.03 0.82
C GLU A 310 1.68 7.81 -0.55
N GLY A 311 2.38 8.17 -1.62
CA GLY A 311 1.89 8.02 -2.98
C GLY A 311 1.25 9.28 -3.58
N GLU A 312 1.22 10.42 -2.87
CA GLU A 312 0.85 11.70 -3.48
C GLU A 312 1.73 12.01 -4.71
N ILE A 313 1.10 12.20 -5.87
CA ILE A 313 1.81 12.54 -7.11
C ILE A 313 1.84 14.06 -7.30
N ILE A 314 3.01 14.67 -7.10
CA ILE A 314 3.22 16.09 -7.34
C ILE A 314 3.54 16.33 -8.81
N ARG A 315 2.58 16.92 -9.55
CA ARG A 315 2.76 17.27 -10.96
C ARG A 315 3.52 18.59 -11.11
N LYS A 316 4.04 18.86 -12.31
CA LYS A 316 4.86 20.06 -12.60
C LYS A 316 4.14 21.38 -12.28
N ALA A 317 2.81 21.43 -12.42
CA ALA A 317 2.02 22.62 -12.12
C ALA A 317 1.96 22.94 -10.61
N ASP A 318 1.97 21.90 -9.77
CA ASP A 318 1.82 22.00 -8.32
C ASP A 318 3.15 21.98 -7.57
N MET A 319 4.27 21.88 -8.31
CA MET A 319 5.62 21.71 -7.80
C MET A 319 6.29 23.06 -7.51
N HIS A 320 6.78 23.24 -6.29
CA HIS A 320 7.61 24.37 -5.89
C HIS A 320 9.10 24.12 -6.12
N ASN A 321 9.67 23.00 -5.66
CA ASN A 321 11.08 22.63 -5.84
C ASN A 321 11.22 21.22 -6.42
N GLU A 322 12.35 20.96 -7.08
CA GLU A 322 12.74 19.63 -7.56
C GLU A 322 14.23 19.36 -7.29
N CYS A 323 14.51 18.23 -6.63
CA CYS A 323 15.83 17.60 -6.62
C CYS A 323 15.76 16.39 -7.54
N TRP A 324 16.62 16.30 -8.56
CA TRP A 324 16.50 15.22 -9.55
C TRP A 324 17.88 14.82 -10.10
N SER A 325 18.23 13.55 -9.93
CA SER A 325 19.47 12.92 -10.38
C SER A 325 19.83 13.19 -11.85
N ASN A 326 18.85 13.40 -12.73
CA ASN A 326 19.11 13.65 -14.16
C ASN A 326 19.61 15.08 -14.43
N LYS A 327 19.43 16.00 -13.48
CA LYS A 327 19.83 17.40 -13.63
C LYS A 327 20.92 17.79 -12.64
N ASN A 328 20.87 17.26 -11.43
CA ASN A 328 21.75 17.63 -10.34
C ASN A 328 22.32 16.39 -9.65
N PRO A 329 23.50 16.50 -9.01
CA PRO A 329 24.01 15.43 -8.17
C PRO A 329 23.06 15.12 -7.00
N THR A 330 22.75 13.84 -6.83
CA THR A 330 21.97 13.34 -5.70
C THR A 330 22.64 12.12 -5.07
N ALA A 331 22.46 11.93 -3.77
CA ALA A 331 22.82 10.72 -3.04
C ALA A 331 22.01 10.59 -1.76
N GLU A 332 21.76 9.38 -1.28
CA GLU A 332 21.29 9.12 0.06
C GLU A 332 22.10 7.99 0.69
N LEU A 333 22.70 8.24 1.84
CA LEU A 333 23.67 7.32 2.42
C LEU A 333 23.53 7.28 3.95
N VAL A 334 23.33 6.09 4.49
CA VAL A 334 23.51 5.81 5.93
C VAL A 334 24.87 5.19 6.15
N VAL A 335 25.60 5.64 7.19
CA VAL A 335 26.85 5.00 7.60
C VAL A 335 26.92 4.82 9.10
N MET A 336 27.33 3.63 9.54
CA MET A 336 27.64 3.34 10.93
C MET A 336 28.91 4.07 11.38
N ARG A 337 28.86 4.64 12.58
CA ARG A 337 29.98 5.30 13.27
C ARG A 337 30.16 4.75 14.68
N GLU A 338 31.34 4.99 15.24
CA GLU A 338 31.57 4.77 16.66
C GLU A 338 30.88 5.84 17.50
N MET A 339 30.52 5.49 18.74
CA MET A 339 29.72 6.35 19.62
C MET A 339 30.36 7.71 19.94
N ASP A 340 31.68 7.84 19.83
CA ASP A 340 32.46 9.05 20.08
C ASP A 340 32.76 9.88 18.81
N GLU A 341 32.43 9.37 17.62
CA GLU A 341 32.62 10.07 16.34
C GLU A 341 31.46 11.01 16.01
N ILE A 342 30.27 10.80 16.60
CA ILE A 342 29.06 11.56 16.30
C ILE A 342 28.38 12.19 17.52
N GLU A 343 27.73 13.31 17.26
CA GLU A 343 26.90 14.05 18.21
C GLU A 343 25.43 13.76 17.94
N ASP A 344 24.69 13.34 18.97
CA ASP A 344 23.27 13.03 18.81
C ASP A 344 22.45 14.29 18.47
N HIS A 345 21.45 14.13 17.59
CA HIS A 345 20.56 15.19 17.09
C HIS A 345 21.30 16.36 16.41
N LYS A 346 22.50 16.13 15.90
CA LYS A 346 23.22 17.15 15.12
C LYS A 346 22.67 17.20 13.69
N ILE A 347 22.10 18.34 13.33
CA ILE A 347 21.60 18.61 11.97
C ILE A 347 22.48 19.67 11.30
N THR A 348 22.96 19.37 10.10
CA THR A 348 23.78 20.29 9.28
C THR A 348 23.16 20.42 7.88
N ILE A 349 23.02 21.66 7.40
CA ILE A 349 22.58 21.95 6.02
C ILE A 349 23.69 22.71 5.31
N ILE A 350 24.14 22.20 4.17
CA ILE A 350 25.26 22.76 3.40
C ILE A 350 24.75 23.13 2.01
N GLY A 351 24.55 24.42 1.78
CA GLY A 351 24.08 24.96 0.51
C GLY A 351 22.71 25.66 0.65
N PRO A 352 22.06 25.96 -0.49
CA PRO A 352 20.82 26.72 -0.51
C PRO A 352 19.63 25.95 0.07
N ASP A 353 18.73 26.66 0.75
CA ASP A 353 17.45 26.12 1.23
C ASP A 353 16.35 26.19 0.13
N LEU A 354 15.16 25.67 0.42
CA LEU A 354 14.03 25.56 -0.52
C LEU A 354 13.52 26.91 -1.04
N ASP A 355 13.72 28.01 -0.31
CA ASP A 355 13.33 29.36 -0.75
C ASP A 355 14.39 30.05 -1.62
N GLU A 356 15.59 29.47 -1.74
CA GLU A 356 16.72 30.09 -2.44
C GLU A 356 16.88 29.56 -3.87
N ALA A 357 16.43 28.33 -4.18
CA ALA A 357 16.49 27.77 -5.52
C ALA A 357 15.38 26.77 -5.84
N LYS A 358 14.92 26.77 -7.10
CA LYS A 358 13.86 25.88 -7.61
C LYS A 358 14.35 24.47 -7.92
N GLU A 359 15.54 24.37 -8.52
CA GLU A 359 16.19 23.10 -8.84
C GLU A 359 17.42 22.96 -7.95
N LEU A 360 17.48 21.89 -7.17
CA LEU A 360 18.50 21.67 -6.14
C LEU A 360 19.25 20.36 -6.39
N ALA A 361 20.51 20.32 -5.98
CA ALA A 361 21.18 19.06 -5.65
C ALA A 361 20.68 18.56 -4.30
N LEU A 362 20.83 17.27 -4.02
CA LEU A 362 20.48 16.74 -2.70
C LEU A 362 21.30 15.51 -2.35
N VAL A 363 22.21 15.67 -1.39
CA VAL A 363 22.77 14.55 -0.64
C VAL A 363 22.11 14.47 0.73
N THR A 364 21.51 13.32 1.01
CA THR A 364 20.97 12.95 2.31
C THR A 364 21.98 12.04 3.01
N TYR A 365 22.83 12.59 3.87
CA TYR A 365 23.85 11.84 4.59
C TYR A 365 23.49 11.68 6.06
N VAL A 366 23.40 10.44 6.51
CA VAL A 366 23.01 10.11 7.88
C VAL A 366 24.08 9.23 8.51
N GLU A 367 24.49 9.60 9.70
CA GLU A 367 25.44 8.82 10.51
C GLU A 367 24.75 8.32 11.77
N VAL A 368 24.84 7.02 12.00
CA VAL A 368 24.21 6.35 13.15
C VAL A 368 25.24 5.60 13.98
N ALA A 369 25.06 5.59 15.29
CA ALA A 369 25.89 4.79 16.19
C ALA A 369 24.99 4.07 17.20
N GLY A 370 25.34 2.85 17.54
CA GLY A 370 24.66 2.11 18.59
C GLY A 370 25.30 0.75 18.86
N LYS A 371 25.14 0.23 20.07
CA LYS A 371 25.85 -0.99 20.51
C LYS A 371 25.48 -2.24 19.70
N LYS A 372 24.27 -2.27 19.15
CA LYS A 372 23.77 -3.38 18.33
C LYS A 372 23.70 -3.01 16.84
N MET A 373 24.09 -1.79 16.47
CA MET A 373 24.17 -1.37 15.08
C MET A 373 25.22 -2.21 14.35
N GLN A 374 24.95 -2.53 13.10
CA GLN A 374 25.85 -3.29 12.23
C GLN A 374 25.83 -2.66 10.85
N VAL A 375 26.92 -2.82 10.10
CA VAL A 375 27.03 -2.33 8.72
C VAL A 375 25.89 -2.85 7.83
N ASP A 376 25.39 -4.07 8.11
CA ASP A 376 24.29 -4.70 7.37
C ASP A 376 22.93 -4.01 7.60
N PHE A 377 22.80 -3.16 8.61
CA PHE A 377 21.59 -2.39 8.88
C PHE A 377 21.59 -1.02 8.17
N GLU A 378 22.73 -0.57 7.64
CA GLU A 378 22.82 0.74 7.00
C GLU A 378 21.82 0.88 5.84
N SER A 379 21.81 -0.08 4.91
CA SER A 379 20.90 -0.11 3.76
C SER A 379 19.44 -0.28 4.14
N VAL A 380 19.14 -0.97 5.24
CA VAL A 380 17.77 -1.11 5.76
C VAL A 380 17.24 0.23 6.23
N ILE A 381 18.05 1.00 6.96
CA ILE A 381 17.68 2.36 7.40
C ILE A 381 17.58 3.30 6.19
N GLU A 382 18.56 3.25 5.29
CA GLU A 382 18.61 4.07 4.07
C GLU A 382 17.33 3.89 3.23
N ARG A 383 16.84 2.65 3.11
CA ARG A 383 15.61 2.37 2.36
C ARG A 383 14.37 3.08 2.91
N LYS A 384 14.34 3.36 4.21
CA LYS A 384 13.19 3.97 4.88
C LYS A 384 13.05 5.46 4.59
N PHE A 385 14.10 6.13 4.10
CA PHE A 385 14.03 7.54 3.67
C PHE A 385 12.93 7.74 2.64
N HIS A 386 12.77 6.77 1.72
CA HIS A 386 11.70 6.77 0.75
C HIS A 386 10.31 6.86 1.40
N ALA A 387 10.03 6.01 2.39
CA ALA A 387 8.73 6.04 3.06
C ALA A 387 8.55 7.34 3.85
N TRP A 388 9.53 7.72 4.66
CA TRP A 388 9.41 8.86 5.56
C TRP A 388 9.27 10.20 4.83
N PHE A 389 9.98 10.40 3.72
CA PHE A 389 9.75 11.61 2.92
C PHE A 389 8.38 11.61 2.25
N ASN A 390 7.86 10.45 1.81
CA ASN A 390 6.51 10.36 1.25
C ASN A 390 5.41 10.41 2.33
N TYR A 391 5.73 10.28 3.62
CA TYR A 391 4.76 10.47 4.70
C TYR A 391 4.52 11.95 5.01
N MET A 392 5.41 12.84 4.59
CA MET A 392 5.24 14.29 4.70
C MET A 392 4.23 14.77 3.65
N GLU A 393 3.11 15.36 4.08
CA GLU A 393 2.09 15.89 3.17
C GLU A 393 2.70 16.88 2.17
N GLY A 394 2.42 16.68 0.87
CA GLY A 394 2.91 17.55 -0.19
C GLY A 394 4.40 17.38 -0.53
N ILE A 395 5.04 16.28 -0.13
CA ILE A 395 6.38 15.85 -0.53
C ILE A 395 6.30 14.53 -1.30
N MET A 396 7.10 14.39 -2.38
CA MET A 396 7.17 13.16 -3.18
C MET A 396 8.63 12.75 -3.35
N HIS A 397 9.00 11.55 -2.88
CA HIS A 397 10.33 10.97 -3.06
C HIS A 397 10.26 9.70 -3.91
N THR A 398 11.14 9.57 -4.90
CA THR A 398 11.28 8.37 -5.73
C THR A 398 12.75 8.07 -6.00
N GLY A 399 13.04 6.80 -6.31
CA GLY A 399 14.42 6.35 -6.52
C GLY A 399 15.09 5.90 -5.24
N GLN A 400 16.41 5.80 -5.30
CA GLN A 400 17.26 5.32 -4.21
C GLN A 400 18.74 5.67 -4.43
N ARG A 401 19.59 5.53 -3.40
CA ARG A 401 21.05 5.71 -3.48
C ARG A 401 21.40 7.04 -4.18
N ASN A 402 22.06 7.03 -5.33
CA ASN A 402 22.40 8.23 -6.10
C ASN A 402 21.36 8.62 -7.18
N GLN A 403 20.30 7.84 -7.37
CA GLN A 403 19.28 8.04 -8.40
C GLN A 403 17.97 8.52 -7.78
N VAL A 404 18.03 9.61 -7.01
CA VAL A 404 16.90 10.13 -6.24
C VAL A 404 16.20 11.25 -6.99
N ARG A 405 14.87 11.31 -6.84
CA ARG A 405 14.06 12.47 -7.20
C ARG A 405 13.13 12.85 -6.04
N VAL A 406 13.22 14.10 -5.61
CA VAL A 406 12.35 14.71 -4.60
C VAL A 406 11.61 15.89 -5.19
N ARG A 407 10.30 15.97 -4.95
CA ARG A 407 9.49 17.16 -5.24
C ARG A 407 8.85 17.70 -3.97
N VAL A 408 8.82 19.03 -3.88
CA VAL A 408 8.10 19.78 -2.84
C VAL A 408 6.95 20.51 -3.52
N SER A 409 5.73 20.39 -3.01
CA SER A 409 4.57 21.11 -3.56
C SER A 409 4.54 22.58 -3.17
N ASN A 410 3.80 23.41 -3.92
CA ASN A 410 3.55 24.81 -3.56
C ASN A 410 2.90 24.92 -2.17
N ALA A 411 1.93 24.06 -1.86
CA ALA A 411 1.22 24.06 -0.58
C ALA A 411 2.16 23.73 0.60
N ALA A 412 3.03 22.72 0.46
CA ALA A 412 3.99 22.36 1.51
C ALA A 412 5.00 23.50 1.76
N PHE A 413 5.50 24.15 0.70
CA PHE A 413 6.39 25.29 0.83
C PHE A 413 5.71 26.50 1.51
N GLU A 414 4.46 26.81 1.13
CA GLU A 414 3.65 27.88 1.73
C GLU A 414 3.31 27.60 3.20
N ALA A 415 3.11 26.34 3.57
CA ALA A 415 2.94 25.90 4.96
C ALA A 415 4.22 26.13 5.80
N GLY A 416 5.38 26.25 5.13
CA GLY A 416 6.64 26.62 5.76
C GLY A 416 7.73 25.56 5.67
N VAL A 417 7.55 24.48 4.90
CA VAL A 417 8.55 23.42 4.79
C VAL A 417 9.90 23.98 4.31
N ARG A 418 10.97 23.54 4.98
CA ARG A 418 12.38 23.85 4.70
C ARG A 418 13.22 22.58 4.72
N MET A 419 14.45 22.65 4.23
CA MET A 419 15.34 21.49 4.19
C MET A 419 15.63 20.93 5.58
N LYS A 420 15.59 21.78 6.62
CA LYS A 420 15.68 21.35 8.02
C LYS A 420 14.61 20.31 8.40
N ASP A 421 13.38 20.45 7.90
CA ASP A 421 12.28 19.57 8.26
C ASP A 421 12.51 18.13 7.77
N PHE A 422 13.14 17.98 6.59
CA PHE A 422 13.57 16.67 6.10
C PHE A 422 14.57 16.01 7.06
N ALA A 423 15.53 16.79 7.58
CA ALA A 423 16.53 16.27 8.52
C ALA A 423 15.91 15.90 9.89
N GLU A 424 14.98 16.72 10.39
CA GLU A 424 14.25 16.43 11.63
C GLU A 424 13.42 15.14 11.50
N VAL A 425 12.73 14.94 10.37
CA VAL A 425 12.01 13.69 10.07
C VAL A 425 12.97 12.50 10.12
N LEU A 426 14.11 12.57 9.46
CA LEU A 426 15.08 11.47 9.47
C LEU A 426 15.57 11.15 10.88
N TYR A 427 15.98 12.17 11.65
CA TYR A 427 16.44 11.97 13.03
C TYR A 427 15.37 11.27 13.87
N VAL A 428 14.17 11.85 13.94
CA VAL A 428 13.10 11.35 14.80
C VAL A 428 12.66 9.94 14.38
N MET A 429 12.50 9.69 13.08
CA MET A 429 12.04 8.39 12.60
C MET A 429 13.10 7.29 12.78
N ILE A 430 14.38 7.59 12.59
CA ILE A 430 15.46 6.64 12.88
C ILE A 430 15.49 6.28 14.36
N MET A 431 15.47 7.29 15.24
CA MET A 431 15.52 7.08 16.68
C MET A 431 14.29 6.36 17.23
N ASN A 432 13.15 6.41 16.52
CA ASN A 432 11.92 5.73 16.93
C ASN A 432 11.80 4.31 16.34
N GLU A 433 11.99 4.14 15.03
CA GLU A 433 11.82 2.83 14.38
C GLU A 433 12.99 1.88 14.61
N PHE A 434 14.18 2.41 14.87
CA PHE A 434 15.41 1.62 15.07
C PHE A 434 15.99 1.78 16.47
N ASP A 435 15.15 2.13 17.46
CA ASP A 435 15.53 2.34 18.87
C ASP A 435 16.29 1.16 19.50
N ALA A 436 16.04 -0.05 19.01
CA ALA A 436 16.69 -1.26 19.47
C ALA A 436 18.16 -1.37 19.06
N VAL A 437 18.59 -0.63 18.03
CA VAL A 437 19.92 -0.74 17.41
C VAL A 437 20.66 0.59 17.25
N VAL A 438 19.96 1.72 17.17
CA VAL A 438 20.53 3.07 17.07
C VAL A 438 20.41 3.78 18.41
N ASP A 439 21.55 4.22 18.96
CA ASP A 439 21.65 5.01 20.20
C ASP A 439 21.92 6.51 19.92
N LYS A 440 22.49 6.85 18.77
CA LYS A 440 22.75 8.24 18.31
C LYS A 440 22.56 8.39 16.81
N CYS A 441 22.09 9.55 16.38
CA CYS A 441 21.93 9.91 14.98
C CYS A 441 22.32 11.37 14.71
N GLN A 442 23.08 11.61 13.63
CA GLN A 442 23.28 12.94 13.06
C GLN A 442 22.97 12.95 11.56
N VAL A 443 22.45 14.07 11.08
CA VAL A 443 21.97 14.23 9.71
C VAL A 443 22.65 15.43 9.06
N THR A 444 23.17 15.22 7.86
CA THR A 444 23.72 16.28 7.00
C THR A 444 23.00 16.26 5.66
N LEU A 445 22.38 17.38 5.30
CA LEU A 445 21.79 17.59 3.98
C LEU A 445 22.67 18.54 3.17
N ILE A 446 23.11 18.11 1.98
CA ILE A 446 23.95 18.92 1.10
C ILE A 446 23.15 19.28 -0.14
N THR A 447 22.85 20.56 -0.29
CA THR A 447 22.14 21.14 -1.44
C THR A 447 23.06 21.98 -2.32
N ASP A 448 24.27 22.29 -1.88
CA ASP A 448 25.31 22.87 -2.73
C ASP A 448 25.74 21.84 -3.80
N ALA A 449 25.61 22.21 -5.07
CA ALA A 449 25.84 21.27 -6.17
C ALA A 449 27.30 20.79 -6.27
N THR A 450 28.28 21.61 -5.89
CA THR A 450 29.69 21.25 -5.98
C THR A 450 30.06 20.26 -4.87
N GLU A 451 29.66 20.56 -3.64
CA GLU A 451 29.88 19.68 -2.49
C GLU A 451 29.07 18.38 -2.63
N ALA A 452 27.84 18.45 -3.16
CA ALA A 452 27.02 17.28 -3.45
C ALA A 452 27.66 16.36 -4.50
N GLN A 453 28.19 16.93 -5.60
CA GLN A 453 28.90 16.16 -6.63
C GLN A 453 30.12 15.46 -6.03
N LYS A 454 30.92 16.21 -5.27
CA LYS A 454 32.12 15.67 -4.63
C LYS A 454 31.79 14.55 -3.65
N PHE A 455 30.80 14.75 -2.78
CA PHE A 455 30.36 13.73 -1.83
C PHE A 455 29.85 12.48 -2.55
N ARG A 456 29.02 12.65 -3.59
CA ARG A 456 28.49 11.54 -4.37
C ARG A 456 29.63 10.67 -4.92
N ASP A 457 30.59 11.30 -5.59
CA ASP A 457 31.62 10.59 -6.33
C ASP A 457 32.70 10.00 -5.41
N GLU A 458 33.10 10.73 -4.36
CA GLU A 458 34.22 10.35 -3.49
C GLU A 458 33.79 9.53 -2.25
N VAL A 459 32.53 9.62 -1.83
CA VAL A 459 32.05 8.98 -0.58
C VAL A 459 30.92 7.98 -0.87
N ALA A 460 29.84 8.42 -1.51
CA ALA A 460 28.64 7.59 -1.66
C ALA A 460 28.86 6.43 -2.64
N MET A 461 29.35 6.72 -3.85
CA MET A 461 29.58 5.71 -4.89
C MET A 461 30.54 4.60 -4.45
N PRO A 462 31.70 4.88 -3.81
CA PRO A 462 32.56 3.83 -3.27
C PRO A 462 31.87 2.93 -2.23
N ARG A 463 30.99 3.49 -1.40
CA ARG A 463 30.22 2.72 -0.41
C ARG A 463 29.18 1.82 -1.07
N TYR A 464 28.47 2.32 -2.08
CA TYR A 464 27.53 1.49 -2.85
C TYR A 464 28.25 0.34 -3.54
N ASN A 465 29.38 0.61 -4.20
CA ASN A 465 30.19 -0.41 -4.85
C ASN A 465 30.64 -1.50 -3.85
N GLN A 466 31.06 -1.11 -2.64
CA GLN A 466 31.45 -2.07 -1.60
C GLN A 466 30.27 -2.96 -1.16
N ARG A 467 29.05 -2.41 -1.04
CA ARG A 467 27.84 -3.19 -0.73
C ARG A 467 27.53 -4.17 -1.85
N ASP A 468 27.65 -3.74 -3.10
CA ASP A 468 27.40 -4.57 -4.27
C ASP A 468 28.44 -5.70 -4.43
N ASP A 469 29.72 -5.44 -4.12
CA ASP A 469 30.79 -6.43 -4.15
C ASP A 469 30.58 -7.57 -3.14
N ARG A 470 30.01 -7.26 -1.97
CA ARG A 470 29.64 -8.30 -0.99
C ARG A 470 28.59 -9.25 -1.55
N LEU A 471 27.58 -8.73 -2.26
CA LEU A 471 26.53 -9.53 -2.88
C LEU A 471 27.08 -10.40 -4.01
N ALA A 472 28.06 -9.90 -4.78
CA ALA A 472 28.66 -10.63 -5.90
C ALA A 472 29.36 -11.95 -5.50
N SER A 473 29.68 -12.13 -4.21
CA SER A 473 30.27 -13.37 -3.68
C SER A 473 29.26 -14.47 -3.36
N MET A 474 27.96 -14.16 -3.39
CA MET A 474 26.87 -15.07 -3.05
C MET A 474 26.14 -15.54 -4.32
N THR A 475 25.75 -16.82 -4.34
CA THR A 475 24.90 -17.37 -5.42
C THR A 475 23.59 -17.91 -4.85
N ASP A 476 22.59 -18.09 -5.71
CA ASP A 476 21.30 -18.66 -5.32
C ASP A 476 21.48 -20.10 -4.78
N GLU A 477 22.44 -20.86 -5.30
CA GLU A 477 22.78 -22.20 -4.80
C GLU A 477 23.48 -22.18 -3.43
N SER A 478 24.24 -21.12 -3.12
CA SER A 478 25.04 -21.03 -1.89
C SER A 478 24.21 -20.80 -0.62
N VAL A 479 22.94 -20.42 -0.75
CA VAL A 479 22.03 -20.12 0.36
C VAL A 479 20.95 -21.20 0.53
N ASP A 480 20.47 -21.37 1.77
CA ASP A 480 19.41 -22.32 2.14
C ASP A 480 17.99 -21.73 2.04
N ARG A 481 17.90 -20.40 1.93
CA ARG A 481 16.64 -19.66 1.95
C ARG A 481 16.68 -18.41 1.08
N TYR A 482 15.51 -18.01 0.63
CA TYR A 482 15.22 -16.70 0.03
C TYR A 482 14.39 -15.86 1.00
N TYR A 483 14.00 -14.66 0.58
CA TYR A 483 13.12 -13.80 1.35
C TYR A 483 12.00 -13.24 0.49
N THR A 484 10.81 -13.07 1.06
CA THR A 484 9.81 -12.17 0.48
C THR A 484 10.19 -10.72 0.74
N CYS A 485 9.60 -9.81 -0.02
CA CYS A 485 9.39 -8.43 0.40
C CYS A 485 8.01 -7.97 -0.07
N ILE A 486 7.16 -7.58 0.89
CA ILE A 486 5.78 -7.11 0.65
C ILE A 486 5.60 -5.60 0.90
N LEU A 487 6.69 -4.84 1.02
CA LEU A 487 6.64 -3.41 1.37
C LEU A 487 5.77 -2.62 0.37
N CYS A 488 5.85 -2.94 -0.92
CA CYS A 488 5.09 -2.26 -1.97
C CYS A 488 3.60 -2.66 -2.04
N GLN A 489 3.10 -3.51 -1.14
CA GLN A 489 1.67 -3.84 -1.10
C GLN A 489 0.79 -2.65 -0.69
N SER A 490 1.38 -1.56 -0.17
CA SER A 490 0.69 -0.29 0.04
C SER A 490 0.02 0.26 -1.22
N PHE A 491 0.62 0.02 -2.41
CA PHE A 491 0.07 0.45 -3.70
C PHE A 491 -0.07 -0.68 -4.75
N ALA A 492 0.50 -1.86 -4.52
CA ALA A 492 0.35 -3.05 -5.37
C ALA A 492 -0.01 -4.29 -4.53
N PRO A 493 -1.28 -4.45 -4.11
CA PRO A 493 -1.67 -5.43 -3.08
C PRO A 493 -1.40 -6.90 -3.44
N ALA A 494 -1.46 -7.25 -4.73
CA ALA A 494 -1.18 -8.60 -5.23
C ALA A 494 0.31 -8.84 -5.53
N HIS A 495 1.19 -7.89 -5.20
CA HIS A 495 2.61 -8.02 -5.46
C HIS A 495 3.36 -8.65 -4.29
N CYS A 496 4.33 -9.51 -4.61
CA CYS A 496 5.32 -10.02 -3.67
C CYS A 496 6.65 -10.18 -4.40
N CYS A 497 7.69 -9.45 -3.96
CA CYS A 497 9.04 -9.73 -4.42
C CYS A 497 9.56 -11.01 -3.75
N VAL A 498 10.21 -11.88 -4.52
CA VAL A 498 11.07 -12.94 -4.00
C VAL A 498 12.51 -12.52 -4.25
N VAL A 499 13.22 -12.21 -3.17
CA VAL A 499 14.58 -11.68 -3.20
C VAL A 499 15.57 -12.83 -2.98
N THR A 500 16.48 -13.00 -3.93
CA THR A 500 17.56 -13.99 -3.90
C THR A 500 18.91 -13.29 -4.01
N PRO A 501 20.05 -13.95 -3.68
CA PRO A 501 21.36 -13.36 -3.90
C PRO A 501 21.59 -12.84 -5.33
N GLU A 502 21.12 -13.58 -6.34
CA GLU A 502 21.30 -13.25 -7.75
C GLU A 502 20.09 -12.55 -8.39
N ARG A 503 18.98 -12.38 -7.65
CA ARG A 503 17.79 -11.62 -8.06
C ARG A 503 17.38 -10.66 -6.95
N LEU A 504 17.94 -9.45 -7.01
CA LEU A 504 17.59 -8.35 -6.11
C LEU A 504 16.11 -7.95 -6.28
N GLY A 505 15.54 -7.33 -5.25
CA GLY A 505 14.25 -6.66 -5.34
C GLY A 505 14.23 -5.67 -6.50
N LEU A 506 13.12 -5.63 -7.25
CA LEU A 506 13.02 -4.88 -8.49
C LEU A 506 13.26 -3.37 -8.35
N CYS A 507 13.13 -2.83 -7.13
CA CYS A 507 13.46 -1.44 -6.81
C CYS A 507 14.97 -1.12 -6.87
N GLY A 508 15.83 -2.15 -6.95
CA GLY A 508 17.27 -2.05 -6.84
C GLY A 508 17.80 -1.83 -5.41
N ALA A 509 16.90 -1.69 -4.43
CA ALA A 509 17.22 -1.23 -3.07
C ALA A 509 17.20 -2.30 -2.00
N VAL A 510 16.63 -3.46 -2.32
CA VAL A 510 16.50 -4.57 -1.38
C VAL A 510 17.24 -5.75 -1.96
N SER A 511 18.44 -5.99 -1.46
CA SER A 511 19.20 -7.20 -1.71
C SER A 511 18.78 -8.33 -0.76
N TRP A 512 19.31 -9.54 -0.99
CA TRP A 512 19.08 -10.66 -0.08
C TRP A 512 19.59 -10.40 1.34
N LEU A 513 20.73 -9.69 1.47
CA LEU A 513 21.27 -9.29 2.76
C LEU A 513 20.36 -8.28 3.46
N ASP A 514 19.81 -7.31 2.71
CA ASP A 514 18.90 -6.31 3.26
C ASP A 514 17.58 -6.96 3.72
N ALA A 515 17.05 -7.90 2.95
CA ALA A 515 15.83 -8.63 3.32
C ALA A 515 16.04 -9.49 4.57
N LYS A 516 17.21 -10.14 4.68
CA LYS A 516 17.62 -10.86 5.90
C LYS A 516 17.72 -9.91 7.10
N ALA A 517 18.45 -8.81 6.96
CA ALA A 517 18.62 -7.81 8.02
C ALA A 517 17.27 -7.20 8.46
N THR A 518 16.37 -6.94 7.50
CA THR A 518 15.01 -6.47 7.78
C THR A 518 14.22 -7.47 8.62
N ASN A 519 14.33 -8.78 8.33
CA ASN A 519 13.69 -9.83 9.13
C ASN A 519 14.33 -9.97 10.53
N GLU A 520 15.64 -9.76 10.66
CA GLU A 520 16.33 -9.77 11.96
C GLU A 520 15.92 -8.60 12.85
N LEU A 521 15.68 -7.43 12.27
CA LEU A 521 15.22 -6.23 12.98
C LEU A 521 13.74 -6.32 13.35
N ASP A 522 12.90 -6.82 12.43
CA ASP A 522 11.48 -7.04 12.65
C ASP A 522 11.03 -8.41 12.10
N PRO A 523 10.91 -9.43 12.97
CA PRO A 523 10.46 -10.76 12.57
C PRO A 523 9.03 -10.80 12.00
N ASN A 524 8.18 -9.82 12.31
CA ASN A 524 6.82 -9.71 11.75
C ASN A 524 6.75 -8.70 10.60
N GLY A 525 7.89 -8.17 10.17
CA GLY A 525 8.00 -7.15 9.15
C GLY A 525 7.77 -7.67 7.72
N PRO A 526 8.00 -6.83 6.71
CA PRO A 526 7.65 -7.11 5.32
C PRO A 526 8.54 -8.17 4.66
N CYS A 527 9.67 -8.54 5.27
CA CYS A 527 10.58 -9.55 4.73
C CYS A 527 10.48 -10.83 5.54
N GLN A 528 10.04 -11.92 4.91
CA GLN A 528 9.83 -13.22 5.56
C GLN A 528 10.69 -14.30 4.89
N PRO A 529 11.32 -15.22 5.66
CA PRO A 529 12.19 -16.24 5.10
C PRO A 529 11.40 -17.30 4.32
N ILE A 530 11.93 -17.73 3.18
CA ILE A 530 11.45 -18.85 2.37
C ILE A 530 12.55 -19.90 2.30
N PHE A 531 12.40 -21.00 3.04
CA PHE A 531 13.32 -22.13 2.91
C PHE A 531 13.16 -22.81 1.54
N LYS A 532 14.27 -23.17 0.90
CA LYS A 532 14.28 -23.76 -0.45
C LYS A 532 13.89 -25.25 -0.40
N GLU A 533 12.59 -25.52 -0.34
CA GLU A 533 12.02 -26.86 -0.25
C GLU A 533 11.14 -27.18 -1.47
N GLY A 534 11.12 -28.45 -1.87
CA GLY A 534 10.29 -28.91 -2.99
C GLY A 534 10.67 -28.25 -4.32
N LEU A 535 11.94 -28.34 -4.73
CA LEU A 535 12.37 -27.91 -6.06
C LEU A 535 11.57 -28.67 -7.13
N ILE A 536 10.82 -27.93 -7.95
CA ILE A 536 10.00 -28.45 -9.05
C ILE A 536 10.79 -28.42 -10.36
N ASP A 537 11.43 -27.29 -10.65
CA ASP A 537 12.25 -27.10 -11.85
C ASP A 537 13.38 -26.11 -11.59
N GLU A 538 14.62 -26.58 -11.72
CA GLU A 538 15.83 -25.79 -11.53
C GLU A 538 16.02 -24.74 -12.64
N ARG A 539 15.61 -25.05 -13.89
CA ARG A 539 15.77 -24.15 -15.04
C ARG A 539 15.00 -22.85 -14.83
N THR A 540 13.75 -22.97 -14.40
CA THR A 540 12.85 -21.83 -14.15
C THR A 540 12.94 -21.30 -12.72
N GLY A 541 13.64 -22.02 -11.82
CA GLY A 541 13.76 -21.65 -10.42
C GLY A 541 12.45 -21.80 -9.66
N ARG A 542 11.67 -22.84 -9.96
CA ARG A 542 10.35 -23.09 -9.38
C ARG A 542 10.44 -24.01 -8.17
N TYR A 543 9.85 -23.57 -7.06
CA TYR A 543 9.81 -24.31 -5.79
C TYR A 543 8.39 -24.32 -5.21
N GLU A 544 8.00 -25.44 -4.59
CA GLU A 544 6.74 -25.54 -3.85
C GLU A 544 6.67 -24.52 -2.72
N SER A 545 7.76 -24.34 -1.98
CA SER A 545 7.81 -23.40 -0.85
C SER A 545 7.67 -21.93 -1.30
N VAL A 546 8.28 -21.57 -2.43
CA VAL A 546 8.15 -20.23 -3.03
C VAL A 546 6.71 -19.99 -3.47
N ASN A 547 6.10 -20.92 -4.20
CA ASN A 547 4.71 -20.81 -4.64
C ASN A 547 3.75 -20.65 -3.44
N LYS A 548 3.93 -21.47 -2.40
CA LYS A 548 3.12 -21.38 -1.19
C LYS A 548 3.26 -20.03 -0.48
N MET A 549 4.48 -19.52 -0.36
CA MET A 549 4.71 -18.22 0.28
C MET A 549 4.11 -17.09 -0.55
N VAL A 550 4.32 -17.07 -1.87
CA VAL A 550 3.75 -16.06 -2.77
C VAL A 550 2.22 -16.11 -2.74
N ALA A 551 1.61 -17.29 -2.80
CA ALA A 551 0.15 -17.43 -2.68
C ALA A 551 -0.38 -16.89 -1.35
N SER A 552 0.32 -17.17 -0.24
CA SER A 552 -0.06 -16.63 1.07
C SER A 552 0.09 -15.10 1.12
N ALA A 553 1.22 -14.58 0.66
CA ALA A 553 1.56 -13.15 0.70
C ALA A 553 0.67 -12.30 -0.22
N THR A 554 0.22 -12.87 -1.34
CA THR A 554 -0.64 -12.19 -2.33
C THR A 554 -2.12 -12.50 -2.12
N HIS A 555 -2.48 -13.13 -1.00
CA HIS A 555 -3.86 -13.53 -0.67
C HIS A 555 -4.54 -14.41 -1.73
N GLY A 556 -3.76 -15.25 -2.41
CA GLY A 556 -4.20 -16.16 -3.46
C GLY A 556 -4.28 -15.56 -4.85
N ALA A 557 -3.91 -14.28 -5.03
CA ALA A 557 -3.90 -13.65 -6.35
C ALA A 557 -2.84 -14.24 -7.30
N VAL A 558 -1.72 -14.72 -6.74
CA VAL A 558 -0.63 -15.36 -7.49
C VAL A 558 -0.35 -16.73 -6.89
N GLU A 559 -0.67 -17.80 -7.61
CA GLU A 559 -0.52 -19.17 -7.11
C GLU A 559 0.86 -19.77 -7.37
N SER A 560 1.54 -19.32 -8.43
CA SER A 560 2.85 -19.84 -8.81
C SER A 560 3.74 -18.79 -9.43
N VAL A 561 5.06 -18.96 -9.28
CA VAL A 561 6.07 -18.06 -9.82
C VAL A 561 7.27 -18.84 -10.34
N THR A 562 7.91 -18.32 -11.38
CA THR A 562 9.27 -18.70 -11.77
C THR A 562 10.24 -17.57 -11.44
N LEU A 563 11.42 -17.94 -10.93
CA LEU A 563 12.45 -16.99 -10.55
C LEU A 563 13.37 -16.64 -11.71
N TYR A 564 13.45 -17.49 -12.74
CA TYR A 564 14.41 -17.32 -13.83
C TYR A 564 13.77 -17.31 -15.23
N SER A 565 12.44 -17.31 -15.32
CA SER A 565 11.70 -17.17 -16.58
C SER A 565 10.89 -15.87 -16.63
N ILE A 566 10.87 -15.23 -17.80
CA ILE A 566 9.98 -14.09 -18.11
C ILE A 566 8.67 -14.54 -18.79
N LEU A 567 8.64 -15.75 -19.36
CA LEU A 567 7.50 -16.25 -20.15
C LEU A 567 6.55 -17.12 -19.34
N GLU A 568 7.07 -17.95 -18.44
CA GLU A 568 6.29 -18.91 -17.66
C GLU A 568 6.07 -18.36 -16.25
N ASP A 569 4.84 -17.95 -15.92
CA ASP A 569 4.45 -17.46 -14.58
C ASP A 569 5.48 -16.49 -13.95
N PRO A 570 5.83 -15.37 -14.63
CA PRO A 570 6.86 -14.46 -14.13
C PRO A 570 6.45 -13.86 -12.78
N MET A 571 7.45 -13.49 -11.97
CA MET A 571 7.21 -12.68 -10.78
C MET A 571 6.54 -11.35 -11.16
N THR A 572 5.49 -10.98 -10.43
CA THR A 572 4.76 -9.73 -10.66
C THR A 572 5.64 -8.51 -10.39
N SER A 573 5.25 -7.34 -10.89
CA SER A 573 5.95 -6.07 -10.62
C SER A 573 5.01 -5.06 -9.95
N CYS A 574 5.50 -4.29 -8.97
CA CYS A 574 4.70 -3.24 -8.35
C CYS A 574 4.69 -1.95 -9.20
N GLY A 575 5.80 -1.21 -9.25
CA GLY A 575 5.90 0.07 -9.97
C GLY A 575 7.17 0.87 -9.68
N CYS A 576 7.94 0.46 -8.68
CA CYS A 576 9.20 1.10 -8.31
C CYS A 576 10.43 0.56 -9.06
N PHE A 577 10.24 -0.24 -10.13
CA PHE A 577 11.35 -0.79 -10.91
C PHE A 577 12.22 0.29 -11.56
N GLU A 578 13.53 0.06 -11.59
CA GLU A 578 14.48 0.95 -12.27
C GLU A 578 14.47 0.73 -13.79
N CYS A 579 14.22 -0.51 -14.21
CA CYS A 579 14.18 -0.94 -15.60
C CYS A 579 13.00 -1.87 -15.88
N ILE A 580 12.57 -1.92 -17.14
CA ILE A 580 11.63 -2.92 -17.64
C ILE A 580 12.31 -3.70 -18.75
N CYS A 581 12.24 -5.01 -18.64
CA CYS A 581 12.58 -5.96 -19.71
C CYS A 581 11.29 -6.37 -20.43
N GLY A 582 11.30 -6.34 -21.76
CA GLY A 582 10.17 -6.74 -22.60
C GLY A 582 10.64 -7.56 -23.79
N ILE A 583 9.86 -8.54 -24.20
CA ILE A 583 10.16 -9.36 -25.40
C ILE A 583 10.12 -8.51 -26.68
N GLU A 584 11.06 -8.77 -27.59
CA GLU A 584 11.06 -8.25 -28.96
C GLU A 584 11.09 -9.45 -29.92
N PRO A 585 9.92 -9.89 -30.40
CA PRO A 585 9.81 -11.14 -31.13
C PRO A 585 10.57 -11.16 -32.47
N MET A 586 10.76 -10.03 -33.16
CA MET A 586 11.39 -10.04 -34.49
C MET A 586 12.88 -10.38 -34.42
N SER A 587 13.56 -9.96 -33.36
CA SER A 587 14.97 -10.27 -33.09
C SER A 587 15.17 -11.54 -32.26
N ASN A 588 14.10 -12.24 -31.86
CA ASN A 588 14.15 -13.38 -30.94
C ASN A 588 14.79 -13.02 -29.58
N GLY A 589 14.68 -11.76 -29.17
CA GLY A 589 15.38 -11.19 -28.02
C GLY A 589 14.49 -10.44 -27.04
N VAL A 590 15.13 -9.67 -26.16
CA VAL A 590 14.47 -8.76 -25.22
C VAL A 590 15.10 -7.37 -25.30
N ILE A 591 14.27 -6.35 -25.13
CA ILE A 591 14.70 -4.97 -24.91
C ILE A 591 14.69 -4.66 -23.41
N ILE A 592 15.54 -3.74 -22.97
CA ILE A 592 15.50 -3.19 -21.61
C ILE A 592 15.45 -1.68 -21.68
N ALA A 593 14.48 -1.05 -21.03
CA ALA A 593 14.39 0.40 -20.90
C ALA A 593 14.47 0.82 -19.43
N ASN A 594 15.31 1.81 -19.11
CA ASN A 594 15.36 2.41 -17.77
C ASN A 594 14.38 3.58 -17.64
N ARG A 595 13.99 3.88 -16.40
CA ARG A 595 12.98 4.89 -16.04
C ARG A 595 13.26 6.29 -16.60
N GLU A 596 14.54 6.64 -16.73
CA GLU A 596 15.00 7.95 -17.17
C GLU A 596 14.91 8.12 -18.70
N TYR A 597 14.89 7.02 -19.45
CA TYR A 597 14.78 7.06 -20.91
C TYR A 597 13.33 7.33 -21.35
N ALA A 598 13.11 8.50 -21.94
CA ALA A 598 11.79 8.94 -22.41
C ALA A 598 11.51 8.64 -23.89
N GLY A 599 12.48 8.07 -24.62
CA GLY A 599 12.35 7.78 -26.04
C GLY A 599 11.55 6.51 -26.33
N MET A 600 11.33 6.27 -27.62
CA MET A 600 10.69 5.05 -28.11
C MET A 600 11.67 3.87 -28.03
N THR A 601 11.17 2.66 -27.80
CA THR A 601 11.94 1.41 -27.88
C THR A 601 11.56 0.65 -29.16
N PRO A 602 12.38 -0.31 -29.63
CA PRO A 602 12.02 -1.21 -30.73
C PRO A 602 10.76 -2.05 -30.49
N ALA A 603 10.29 -2.15 -29.24
CA ALA A 603 9.00 -2.79 -28.92
C ALA A 603 7.78 -1.88 -29.19
N GLY A 604 7.98 -0.67 -29.72
CA GLY A 604 6.91 0.27 -30.06
C GLY A 604 6.27 0.95 -28.85
N MET A 605 6.92 0.90 -27.68
CA MET A 605 6.46 1.52 -26.44
C MET A 605 7.59 2.33 -25.79
N THR A 606 7.22 3.45 -25.15
CA THR A 606 8.05 4.19 -24.20
C THR A 606 8.13 3.46 -22.86
N PHE A 607 9.04 3.88 -21.96
CA PHE A 607 9.09 3.33 -20.60
C PHE A 607 7.76 3.48 -19.84
N GLY A 608 7.06 4.62 -20.01
CA GLY A 608 5.78 4.85 -19.32
C GLY A 608 4.68 3.89 -19.78
N GLU A 609 4.63 3.57 -21.08
CA GLU A 609 3.69 2.60 -21.64
C GLU A 609 4.06 1.17 -21.20
N LEU A 610 5.34 0.80 -21.25
CA LEU A 610 5.82 -0.49 -20.71
C LEU A 610 5.47 -0.64 -19.21
N ALA A 611 5.63 0.42 -18.42
CA ALA A 611 5.32 0.42 -17.00
C ALA A 611 3.84 0.15 -16.75
N SER A 612 2.96 0.73 -17.57
CA SER A 612 1.52 0.51 -17.47
C SER A 612 1.10 -0.93 -17.81
N CYS A 613 1.87 -1.61 -18.67
CA CYS A 613 1.63 -3.00 -19.05
C CYS A 613 2.24 -4.01 -18.07
N THR A 614 3.15 -3.59 -17.18
CA THR A 614 3.97 -4.50 -16.33
C THR A 614 3.66 -4.37 -14.84
N GLY A 615 3.32 -3.16 -14.37
CA GLY A 615 3.10 -2.86 -12.95
C GLY A 615 1.77 -3.38 -12.37
N GLY A 616 1.52 -3.04 -11.10
CA GLY A 616 0.25 -3.30 -10.42
C GLY A 616 0.10 -4.67 -9.75
N GLY A 617 1.14 -5.49 -9.74
CA GLY A 617 1.09 -6.82 -9.11
C GLY A 617 0.42 -7.87 -9.98
N VAL A 618 0.45 -7.72 -11.31
CA VAL A 618 -0.10 -8.67 -12.28
C VAL A 618 1.01 -9.55 -12.85
N GLN A 619 0.72 -10.81 -13.19
CA GLN A 619 1.64 -11.67 -13.94
C GLN A 619 1.52 -11.36 -15.43
N THR A 620 2.61 -10.87 -16.02
CA THR A 620 2.65 -10.37 -17.40
C THR A 620 3.69 -11.15 -18.21
N PRO A 621 3.37 -12.35 -18.73
CA PRO A 621 4.28 -13.11 -19.58
C PRO A 621 4.91 -12.26 -20.68
N GLY A 622 6.24 -12.29 -20.76
CA GLY A 622 7.04 -11.51 -21.71
C GLY A 622 7.45 -10.12 -21.22
N TYR A 623 7.00 -9.67 -20.05
CA TYR A 623 7.39 -8.38 -19.46
C TYR A 623 7.74 -8.53 -17.97
N MET A 624 8.81 -7.87 -17.52
CA MET A 624 9.16 -7.81 -16.11
C MET A 624 9.84 -6.51 -15.72
N GLY A 625 9.47 -5.97 -14.56
CA GLY A 625 10.22 -4.92 -13.89
C GLY A 625 11.39 -5.50 -13.10
N HIS A 626 12.55 -4.82 -13.15
CA HIS A 626 13.73 -5.22 -12.38
C HIS A 626 14.65 -4.03 -12.06
N GLY A 627 15.59 -4.24 -11.14
CA GLY A 627 16.67 -3.29 -10.87
C GLY A 627 17.79 -3.39 -11.90
N ARG A 628 18.61 -2.35 -12.02
CA ARG A 628 19.75 -2.27 -12.95
C ARG A 628 20.78 -3.38 -12.70
N HIS A 629 21.05 -3.70 -11.43
CA HIS A 629 21.98 -4.76 -11.03
C HIS A 629 21.60 -6.15 -11.55
N PHE A 630 20.30 -6.43 -11.69
CA PHE A 630 19.83 -7.73 -12.14
C PHE A 630 20.20 -8.01 -13.61
N ILE A 631 20.45 -6.99 -14.43
CA ILE A 631 20.80 -7.14 -15.85
C ILE A 631 22.06 -7.99 -16.04
N SER A 632 23.04 -7.84 -15.15
CA SER A 632 24.31 -8.59 -15.22
C SER A 632 24.28 -9.88 -14.39
N SER A 633 23.12 -10.30 -13.88
CA SER A 633 23.00 -11.54 -13.11
C SER A 633 23.13 -12.77 -14.02
N LYS A 634 23.76 -13.83 -13.51
CA LYS A 634 23.79 -15.14 -14.18
C LYS A 634 22.40 -15.80 -14.23
N LYS A 635 21.47 -15.33 -13.38
CA LYS A 635 20.08 -15.79 -13.31
C LYS A 635 19.10 -14.88 -14.07
N PHE A 636 19.58 -13.81 -14.72
CA PHE A 636 18.74 -12.93 -15.53
C PHE A 636 18.11 -13.71 -16.69
N CYS A 637 16.79 -13.94 -16.66
CA CYS A 637 16.04 -14.71 -17.67
C CYS A 637 16.77 -15.98 -18.14
N SER A 638 17.45 -16.69 -17.23
CA SER A 638 18.32 -17.80 -17.62
C SER A 638 17.55 -18.98 -18.22
N ALA A 639 16.26 -19.10 -17.93
CA ALA A 639 15.38 -20.10 -18.55
C ALA A 639 15.17 -19.87 -20.06
N GLU A 640 15.23 -18.61 -20.51
CA GLU A 640 15.12 -18.22 -21.92
C GLU A 640 16.48 -18.05 -22.61
N GLY A 641 17.59 -18.20 -21.89
CA GLY A 641 18.94 -18.13 -22.45
C GLY A 641 19.78 -16.94 -21.98
N GLY A 642 19.32 -16.22 -20.96
CA GLY A 642 20.19 -15.32 -20.21
C GLY A 642 20.37 -13.95 -20.85
N ILE A 643 21.47 -13.29 -20.46
CA ILE A 643 21.87 -11.98 -20.99
C ILE A 643 22.11 -11.99 -22.51
N ALA A 644 22.35 -13.15 -23.12
CA ALA A 644 22.50 -13.29 -24.58
C ALA A 644 21.22 -12.93 -25.36
N ARG A 645 20.06 -12.85 -24.68
CA ARG A 645 18.80 -12.36 -25.25
C ARG A 645 18.70 -10.84 -25.32
N ILE A 646 19.55 -10.09 -24.62
CA ILE A 646 19.46 -8.63 -24.60
C ILE A 646 19.93 -8.09 -25.94
N VAL A 647 19.03 -7.48 -26.70
CA VAL A 647 19.32 -6.97 -28.05
C VAL A 647 19.32 -5.45 -28.15
N TRP A 648 18.67 -4.78 -27.21
CA TRP A 648 18.59 -3.32 -27.19
C TRP A 648 18.54 -2.79 -25.76
N MET A 649 19.31 -1.74 -25.48
CA MET A 649 19.31 -0.99 -24.23
C MET A 649 19.66 0.48 -24.49
N PRO A 650 19.09 1.46 -23.77
CA PRO A 650 19.52 2.85 -23.88
C PRO A 650 21.03 2.99 -23.63
N LYS A 651 21.67 3.93 -24.32
CA LYS A 651 23.12 4.13 -24.22
C LYS A 651 23.55 4.43 -22.79
N GLU A 652 22.80 5.26 -22.08
CA GLU A 652 23.06 5.56 -20.66
C GLU A 652 23.08 4.29 -19.81
N LEU A 653 22.12 3.38 -20.03
CA LEU A 653 22.05 2.11 -19.31
C LEU A 653 23.23 1.20 -19.67
N LYS A 654 23.65 1.15 -20.94
CA LYS A 654 24.85 0.42 -21.37
C LYS A 654 26.11 0.97 -20.70
N ASP A 655 26.24 2.30 -20.62
CA ASP A 655 27.39 2.95 -19.99
C ASP A 655 27.43 2.66 -18.47
N ASP A 656 26.27 2.53 -17.82
CA ASP A 656 26.13 2.20 -16.39
C ASP A 656 26.44 0.72 -16.07
N VAL A 657 25.85 -0.24 -16.81
CA VAL A 657 26.00 -1.67 -16.49
C VAL A 657 27.09 -2.38 -17.29
N GLY A 658 27.71 -1.71 -18.27
CA GLY A 658 28.48 -2.36 -19.32
C GLY A 658 29.70 -3.14 -18.83
N GLU A 659 30.43 -2.63 -17.84
CA GLU A 659 31.58 -3.35 -17.26
C GLU A 659 31.15 -4.69 -16.65
N ARG A 660 30.07 -4.69 -15.85
CA ARG A 660 29.52 -5.90 -15.21
C ARG A 660 28.90 -6.86 -16.23
N LEU A 661 28.21 -6.32 -17.22
CA LEU A 661 27.55 -7.11 -18.25
C LEU A 661 28.58 -7.80 -19.16
N ASN A 662 29.63 -7.09 -19.57
CA ASN A 662 30.74 -7.66 -20.35
C ASN A 662 31.51 -8.72 -19.56
N LYS A 663 31.76 -8.50 -18.27
CA LYS A 663 32.36 -9.52 -17.40
C LYS A 663 31.50 -10.79 -17.36
N THR A 664 30.19 -10.65 -17.22
CA THR A 664 29.25 -11.78 -17.19
C THR A 664 29.21 -12.50 -18.54
N ALA A 665 29.17 -11.77 -19.66
CA ALA A 665 29.20 -12.33 -21.00
C ALA A 665 30.51 -13.07 -21.31
N LYS A 666 31.64 -12.55 -20.82
CA LYS A 666 32.94 -13.24 -20.90
C LYS A 666 32.95 -14.53 -20.11
N GLU A 667 32.41 -14.52 -18.90
CA GLU A 667 32.31 -15.72 -18.05
C GLU A 667 31.40 -16.80 -18.64
N LEU A 668 30.25 -16.42 -19.21
CA LEU A 668 29.24 -17.37 -19.70
C LEU A 668 29.48 -17.81 -21.16
N TYR A 669 29.95 -16.91 -22.01
CA TYR A 669 30.00 -17.12 -23.47
C TYR A 669 31.36 -16.80 -24.09
N GLY A 670 32.34 -16.31 -23.32
CA GLY A 670 33.66 -15.94 -23.83
C GLY A 670 33.67 -14.67 -24.70
N ILE A 671 32.64 -13.82 -24.60
CA ILE A 671 32.51 -12.58 -25.38
C ILE A 671 33.01 -11.39 -24.54
N ASP A 672 34.09 -10.73 -24.98
CA ASP A 672 34.68 -9.61 -24.24
C ASP A 672 33.85 -8.32 -24.30
N ASN A 673 33.32 -7.96 -25.48
CA ASN A 673 32.63 -6.69 -25.72
C ASN A 673 31.16 -6.93 -26.13
N PHE A 674 30.42 -7.70 -25.32
CA PHE A 674 29.03 -8.04 -25.61
C PHE A 674 28.15 -6.78 -25.74
N THR A 675 28.38 -5.75 -24.92
CA THR A 675 27.62 -4.49 -25.01
C THR A 675 27.71 -3.79 -26.36
N ASP A 676 28.80 -3.98 -27.12
CA ASP A 676 28.96 -3.37 -28.45
C ASP A 676 28.09 -4.08 -29.52
N MET A 677 27.61 -5.28 -29.21
CA MET A 677 26.72 -6.05 -30.06
C MET A 677 25.24 -5.67 -29.85
N ILE A 678 24.92 -5.13 -28.66
CA ILE A 678 23.58 -4.67 -28.27
C ILE A 678 23.32 -3.29 -28.90
N ALA A 679 22.19 -3.12 -29.59
CA ALA A 679 21.81 -1.81 -30.12
C ALA A 679 21.37 -0.84 -29.02
N ASP A 680 21.33 0.45 -29.34
CA ASP A 680 20.82 1.52 -28.49
C ASP A 680 20.13 2.58 -29.34
N GLU A 681 19.58 3.61 -28.72
CA GLU A 681 18.84 4.68 -29.39
C GLU A 681 19.70 5.51 -30.37
N THR A 682 21.04 5.43 -30.28
CA THR A 682 21.94 6.08 -31.23
C THR A 682 22.14 5.27 -32.50
N VAL A 683 21.74 3.99 -32.48
CA VAL A 683 21.73 3.07 -33.63
C VAL A 683 20.33 3.05 -34.25
N THR A 684 19.31 2.64 -33.50
CA THR A 684 17.94 2.53 -33.99
C THR A 684 16.91 2.42 -32.87
N THR A 685 15.67 2.76 -33.19
CA THR A 685 14.48 2.48 -32.39
C THR A 685 13.42 1.70 -33.19
N ASP A 686 13.78 1.25 -34.40
CA ASP A 686 12.95 0.44 -35.29
C ASP A 686 13.37 -1.03 -35.21
N CYS A 687 12.40 -1.92 -35.28
CA CYS A 687 12.60 -3.35 -35.07
C CYS A 687 13.18 -4.07 -36.31
N GLU A 688 12.95 -3.58 -37.53
CA GLU A 688 13.60 -4.13 -38.74
C GLU A 688 15.07 -3.70 -38.80
N GLU A 689 15.34 -2.43 -38.50
CA GLU A 689 16.71 -1.90 -38.40
C GLU A 689 17.50 -2.58 -37.27
N LEU A 690 16.85 -2.90 -36.16
CA LEU A 690 17.46 -3.66 -35.06
C LEU A 690 17.97 -5.02 -35.56
N LEU A 691 17.13 -5.78 -36.27
CA LEU A 691 17.53 -7.10 -36.79
C LEU A 691 18.73 -7.01 -37.76
N ASN A 692 18.78 -5.96 -38.58
CA ASN A 692 19.92 -5.70 -39.47
C ASN A 692 21.21 -5.45 -38.68
N TRP A 693 21.15 -4.61 -37.64
CA TRP A 693 22.29 -4.36 -36.75
C TRP A 693 22.78 -5.64 -36.08
N LEU A 694 21.87 -6.43 -35.51
CA LEU A 694 22.23 -7.69 -34.84
C LEU A 694 22.90 -8.67 -35.83
N THR A 695 22.42 -8.71 -37.07
CA THR A 695 23.03 -9.52 -38.15
C THR A 695 24.43 -9.05 -38.49
N GLU A 696 24.64 -7.74 -38.64
CA GLU A 696 25.96 -7.15 -38.90
C GLU A 696 26.95 -7.44 -37.77
N LYS A 697 26.49 -7.33 -36.51
CA LYS A 697 27.32 -7.61 -35.32
C LYS A 697 27.50 -9.08 -35.03
N GLY A 698 26.77 -9.98 -35.70
CA GLY A 698 26.79 -11.40 -35.40
C GLY A 698 26.30 -11.71 -33.98
N HIS A 699 25.23 -11.05 -33.54
CA HIS A 699 24.70 -11.18 -32.19
C HIS A 699 24.34 -12.64 -31.87
N PRO A 700 24.68 -13.17 -30.66
CA PRO A 700 24.46 -14.58 -30.32
C PRO A 700 22.98 -15.01 -30.42
N VAL A 701 22.04 -14.07 -30.22
CA VAL A 701 20.59 -14.31 -30.33
C VAL A 701 20.16 -14.96 -31.67
N LEU A 702 20.89 -14.69 -32.75
CA LEU A 702 20.58 -15.19 -34.10
C LEU A 702 20.76 -16.71 -34.23
N GLY A 703 21.54 -17.31 -33.33
CA GLY A 703 21.78 -18.76 -33.29
C GLY A 703 21.02 -19.47 -32.17
N MET A 704 20.18 -18.77 -31.41
CA MET A 704 19.42 -19.33 -30.28
C MET A 704 18.07 -19.89 -30.74
N GLU A 705 17.54 -20.85 -29.99
CA GLU A 705 16.17 -21.34 -30.18
C GLU A 705 15.15 -20.18 -30.10
N PRO A 706 14.01 -20.27 -30.80
CA PRO A 706 12.93 -19.29 -30.66
C PRO A 706 12.48 -19.13 -29.20
N LEU A 707 12.16 -17.89 -28.79
CA LEU A 707 11.55 -17.58 -27.50
C LEU A 707 10.14 -18.16 -27.36
N MET A 708 9.42 -18.28 -28.48
CA MET A 708 8.03 -18.76 -28.56
C MET A 708 7.81 -19.63 -29.80
#